data_AF-A0A364LCA0-F1
#
_entry.id   AF-A0A364LCA0-F1
#
_cell.length_a   1.000
_cell.length_b   1.000
_cell.length_c   1.000
_cell.angle_alpha   90.00
_cell.angle_beta   90.00
_cell.angle_gamma   90.00
#
_symmetry.space_group_name_H-M   'P 1'
#
loop_
_entity.id
_entity.type
_entity.pdbx_description
1 polymer ?
#
loop_
_entity_poly.entity_id
_entity_poly.type
_entity_poly.pdbx_seq_one_letter_code
_entity_poly.pdbx_strand_id
1 'polypeptide(L)'
;MRNSSLSLDSSAFHVDFDSERASIQVLQNPSDEYGTNFVLGAEQAPELDIEDSRFWGHLIFHVSGNTLHPKGCTMTSGLSRDIRTISGTEDDRIVVTYQGNSGHEGGFKGFSVTAIYTLTGPSRDILDWSIEITNQTSEPVEFEDIGIPLMSNSYWGNDQTFNYEKVVHRHSFVAKNGSYIYWQRPNGDGPMLVMMPHRNTSLEFKHRYREAETIFGEQLPKWEGLAEFYIHSKHIATARAEKACQYLPATSLTLAPGESHTYGFCFRWAADYIGLRNAIYASGGLDVVSMPGLVIPANSKVTLALRCEDTIETVTGEAGKKAQITASGTSGEYHLYKLGFTTLGCNYVTVTFGNLRSAVLQFYSIEPIEVLIKKHSAFLAQHQLAKTTTRGYNGAFLQWDMTTRKLITWDDYPGGGWKEWMAGGSDDLGLAPAAFLSEKCFYFPVQSEISAIDYHIKNFLFGYLIGARGSDDKLAFQVYRWYDGQDGTPKDTGIWRAYNYTHIANTFFNMYKIGKAYPWIETRYKPLEYLTFAYEILQSMYCKISLPNPIGDAANELGLMGESTVPEIIEALKVEGMNYQQQKLRAFIDRKLHHYKRVKYPFASEMTIDTTGFESVYALGKVGFDVQLIEKCQKASLACRGLQPLWYFYGSDNRMMGESYWNLGYETQLGSWQQQDYLVNYSSSNRGDFAEAMRSTYGAFLAGWANINSGQIDAHPSNIGAASWLWQSEGGEPSWSFIPLVGNWWAWSGEADLGFWGGLRTASVNVVQDPIVGLYAYGGKVELINDKYLIEPMDGVQCRLTMFNLNNMTIHVPRTRFTHVTMDRDGSNFDLDLQNIGTSTCSPSVTLINFPAASYEVSITDITKGKLITTSTGSSTTFELWELSTAFTKVSFRRR
;
A
#
# COMPACT_ATOMS: atom_id res chain seq x y z
N MET A 1 -31.52 19.15 -34.54
CA MET A 1 -32.31 19.77 -33.43
C MET A 1 -32.96 18.62 -32.67
N ARG A 2 -32.66 18.27 -31.42
CA ARG A 2 -31.79 18.81 -30.37
C ARG A 2 -31.10 17.61 -29.69
N ASN A 3 -29.78 17.64 -29.47
CA ASN A 3 -29.17 16.87 -28.39
C ASN A 3 -29.62 17.56 -27.11
N SER A 4 -30.70 17.09 -26.48
CA SER A 4 -31.03 17.56 -25.14
C SER A 4 -30.19 16.77 -24.15
N SER A 5 -29.00 17.29 -23.83
CA SER A 5 -28.39 16.95 -22.54
C SER A 5 -29.37 17.35 -21.45
N LEU A 6 -29.57 16.46 -20.47
CA LEU A 6 -30.31 16.76 -19.25
C LEU A 6 -29.27 17.00 -18.17
N SER A 7 -29.48 17.98 -17.30
CA SER A 7 -28.59 18.23 -16.18
C SER A 7 -29.33 18.14 -14.85
N LEU A 8 -28.62 17.69 -13.81
CA LEU A 8 -29.03 17.84 -12.42
C LEU A 8 -28.02 18.76 -11.73
N ASP A 9 -28.47 19.95 -11.36
CA ASP A 9 -27.61 21.00 -10.82
C ASP A 9 -28.01 21.39 -9.40
N SER A 10 -27.02 21.62 -8.54
CA SER A 10 -27.14 22.26 -7.24
C SER A 10 -25.82 22.98 -6.91
N SER A 11 -25.72 23.58 -5.72
CA SER A 11 -24.42 24.08 -5.25
C SER A 11 -23.41 22.96 -4.95
N ALA A 12 -23.88 21.72 -4.80
CA ALA A 12 -23.06 20.57 -4.45
C ALA A 12 -22.79 19.62 -5.63
N PHE A 13 -23.70 19.53 -6.60
CA PHE A 13 -23.58 18.63 -7.74
C PHE A 13 -23.80 19.36 -9.05
N HIS A 14 -22.98 19.03 -10.03
CA HIS A 14 -23.25 19.24 -11.44
C HIS A 14 -23.17 17.87 -12.13
N VAL A 15 -24.30 17.40 -12.65
CA VAL A 15 -24.42 16.10 -13.32
C VAL A 15 -24.95 16.33 -14.72
N ASP A 16 -24.11 16.17 -15.74
CA ASP A 16 -24.57 16.16 -17.12
C ASP A 16 -24.87 14.72 -17.56
N PHE A 17 -26.11 14.53 -17.98
CA PHE A 17 -26.64 13.27 -18.46
C PHE A 17 -26.91 13.35 -19.95
N ASP A 18 -26.33 12.43 -20.70
CA ASP A 18 -26.55 12.35 -22.13
C ASP A 18 -27.74 11.44 -22.45
N SER A 19 -28.78 12.02 -23.05
CA SER A 19 -29.97 11.29 -23.47
C SER A 19 -29.73 10.36 -24.68
N GLU A 20 -28.69 10.59 -25.48
CA GLU A 20 -28.33 9.70 -26.57
C GLU A 20 -27.70 8.40 -26.05
N ARG A 21 -26.85 8.48 -25.03
CA ARG A 21 -26.19 7.32 -24.44
C ARG A 21 -26.95 6.72 -23.25
N ALA A 22 -27.83 7.50 -22.62
CA ALA A 22 -28.47 7.21 -21.34
C ALA A 22 -27.46 6.94 -20.22
N SER A 23 -26.49 7.83 -20.11
CA SER A 23 -25.42 7.74 -19.11
C SER A 23 -24.99 9.12 -18.63
N ILE A 24 -24.40 9.15 -17.45
CA ILE A 24 -23.75 10.33 -16.88
C ILE A 24 -22.41 10.52 -17.59
N GLN A 25 -22.21 11.71 -18.16
CA GLN A 25 -21.00 12.09 -18.89
C GLN A 25 -20.13 13.07 -18.09
N VAL A 26 -20.75 13.82 -17.17
CA VAL A 26 -20.07 14.70 -16.22
C VAL A 26 -20.66 14.48 -14.83
N LEU A 27 -19.80 14.26 -13.84
CA LEU A 27 -20.15 14.28 -12.42
C LEU A 27 -19.10 15.09 -11.66
N GLN A 28 -19.48 16.27 -11.23
CA GLN A 28 -18.58 17.25 -10.64
C GLN A 28 -19.16 17.84 -9.35
N ASN A 29 -18.25 18.28 -8.48
CA ASN A 29 -18.59 19.21 -7.42
C ASN A 29 -18.32 20.63 -7.95
N PRO A 30 -19.33 21.52 -8.06
CA PRO A 30 -19.15 22.88 -8.58
C PRO A 30 -18.17 23.75 -7.76
N SER A 31 -17.90 23.36 -6.51
CA SER A 31 -16.94 24.04 -5.62
C SER A 31 -15.53 23.43 -5.66
N ASP A 32 -15.30 22.37 -6.44
CA ASP A 32 -13.97 21.78 -6.61
C ASP A 32 -13.06 22.74 -7.38
N GLU A 33 -12.00 23.23 -6.73
CA GLU A 33 -11.03 24.15 -7.34
C GLU A 33 -10.36 23.56 -8.59
N TYR A 34 -10.28 22.23 -8.64
CA TYR A 34 -9.73 21.54 -9.79
C TYR A 34 -10.76 21.26 -10.88
N GLY A 35 -12.07 21.44 -10.68
CA GLY A 35 -13.09 21.12 -11.70
C GLY A 35 -12.94 19.69 -12.26
N THR A 36 -12.81 18.71 -11.37
CA THR A 36 -12.55 17.30 -11.68
C THR A 36 -13.81 16.61 -12.10
N ASN A 37 -13.84 16.03 -13.31
CA ASN A 37 -14.89 15.08 -13.68
C ASN A 37 -14.57 13.70 -13.10
N PHE A 38 -15.47 13.15 -12.28
CA PHE A 38 -15.27 11.86 -11.62
C PHE A 38 -15.65 10.66 -12.52
N VAL A 39 -16.39 10.90 -13.61
CA VAL A 39 -16.77 9.87 -14.60
C VAL A 39 -15.92 10.01 -15.86
N LEU A 40 -15.70 8.90 -16.56
CA LEU A 40 -15.15 8.92 -17.91
C LEU A 40 -16.30 9.08 -18.92
N GLY A 41 -16.25 10.12 -19.75
CA GLY A 41 -17.24 10.37 -20.79
C GLY A 41 -16.78 9.99 -22.20
N ALA A 42 -17.71 9.98 -23.15
CA ALA A 42 -17.46 9.66 -24.56
C ALA A 42 -16.49 10.63 -25.26
N GLU A 43 -16.41 11.89 -24.81
CA GLU A 43 -15.41 12.83 -25.33
C GLU A 43 -13.98 12.47 -24.89
N GLN A 44 -13.83 11.95 -23.66
CA GLN A 44 -12.54 11.58 -23.09
C GLN A 44 -12.06 10.21 -23.58
N ALA A 45 -12.99 9.27 -23.82
CA ALA A 45 -12.72 7.93 -24.31
C ALA A 45 -13.65 7.57 -25.49
N PRO A 46 -13.50 8.22 -26.65
CA PRO A 46 -14.34 7.99 -27.83
C PRO A 46 -14.26 6.56 -28.36
N GLU A 47 -13.19 5.83 -28.06
CA GLU A 47 -13.05 4.42 -28.40
C GLU A 47 -14.00 3.49 -27.61
N LEU A 48 -14.53 3.96 -26.47
CA LEU A 48 -15.50 3.24 -25.64
C LEU A 48 -16.95 3.63 -25.95
N ASP A 49 -17.15 4.62 -26.81
CA ASP A 49 -18.45 5.07 -27.29
C ASP A 49 -18.97 4.18 -28.43
N ILE A 50 -19.28 2.93 -28.06
CA ILE A 50 -19.84 1.91 -28.95
C ILE A 50 -21.31 1.64 -28.64
N GLU A 51 -21.98 0.81 -29.43
CA GLU A 51 -23.39 0.45 -29.19
C GLU A 51 -23.61 -0.19 -27.81
N ASP A 52 -22.71 -1.08 -27.37
CA ASP A 52 -22.68 -1.63 -26.01
C ASP A 52 -21.82 -0.75 -25.07
N SER A 53 -21.98 0.57 -25.10
CA SER A 53 -21.24 1.45 -24.18
C SER A 53 -21.58 1.12 -22.72
N ARG A 54 -20.59 1.26 -21.84
CA ARG A 54 -20.72 0.95 -20.40
C ARG A 54 -20.35 2.13 -19.50
N PHE A 55 -20.61 3.33 -20.00
CA PHE A 55 -20.57 4.55 -19.21
C PHE A 55 -21.48 4.49 -17.97
N TRP A 56 -21.22 5.39 -17.03
CA TRP A 56 -21.88 5.36 -15.73
C TRP A 56 -23.40 5.54 -15.87
N GLY A 57 -24.16 4.59 -15.34
CA GLY A 57 -25.63 4.55 -15.41
C GLY A 57 -26.16 3.38 -16.23
N HIS A 58 -25.31 2.73 -17.03
CA HIS A 58 -25.64 1.45 -17.65
C HIS A 58 -25.78 0.34 -16.61
N LEU A 59 -26.59 -0.66 -16.96
CA LEU A 59 -26.89 -1.85 -16.18
C LEU A 59 -26.65 -3.11 -17.03
N ILE A 60 -26.23 -4.18 -16.36
CA ILE A 60 -25.97 -5.50 -16.94
C ILE A 60 -26.79 -6.53 -16.15
N PHE A 61 -27.44 -7.44 -16.86
CA PHE A 61 -28.22 -8.52 -16.27
C PHE A 61 -27.83 -9.86 -16.88
N HIS A 62 -27.78 -10.92 -16.08
CA HIS A 62 -27.85 -12.29 -16.58
C HIS A 62 -29.16 -12.90 -16.11
N VAL A 63 -30.01 -13.31 -17.05
CA VAL A 63 -31.38 -13.74 -16.76
C VAL A 63 -31.61 -15.17 -17.25
N SER A 64 -32.20 -16.01 -16.39
CA SER A 64 -32.52 -17.40 -16.69
C SER A 64 -33.90 -17.79 -16.13
N GLY A 65 -34.28 -19.06 -16.30
CA GLY A 65 -35.40 -19.66 -15.56
C GLY A 65 -36.78 -19.58 -16.21
N ASN A 66 -36.90 -19.08 -17.44
CA ASN A 66 -38.17 -19.03 -18.17
C ASN A 66 -38.05 -19.49 -19.63
N THR A 67 -39.20 -19.61 -20.31
CA THR A 67 -39.27 -20.03 -21.71
C THR A 67 -38.57 -19.05 -22.67
N LEU A 68 -38.46 -17.77 -22.29
CA LEU A 68 -37.79 -16.74 -23.08
C LEU A 68 -36.25 -16.86 -22.99
N HIS A 69 -35.73 -17.30 -21.84
CA HIS A 69 -34.31 -17.38 -21.50
C HIS A 69 -33.92 -18.79 -21.00
N PRO A 70 -34.16 -19.85 -21.78
CA PRO A 70 -34.04 -21.23 -21.30
C PRO A 70 -32.59 -21.67 -21.00
N LYS A 71 -31.59 -20.93 -21.51
CA LYS A 71 -30.15 -21.21 -21.33
C LYS A 71 -29.40 -20.14 -20.55
N GLY A 72 -30.11 -19.14 -20.00
CA GLY A 72 -29.47 -17.93 -19.49
C GLY A 72 -29.05 -16.98 -20.62
N CYS A 73 -29.19 -15.68 -20.42
CA CYS A 73 -28.78 -14.67 -21.40
C CYS A 73 -28.27 -13.41 -20.68
N THR A 74 -27.09 -12.94 -21.08
CA THR A 74 -26.55 -11.66 -20.63
C THR A 74 -27.11 -10.54 -21.49
N MET A 75 -27.70 -9.52 -20.86
CA MET A 75 -28.28 -8.36 -21.52
C MET A 75 -27.75 -7.07 -20.93
N THR A 76 -27.62 -6.03 -21.75
CA THR A 76 -27.13 -4.72 -21.34
C THR A 76 -28.09 -3.61 -21.74
N SER A 77 -28.11 -2.57 -20.90
CA SER A 77 -28.89 -1.36 -21.19
C SER A 77 -28.39 -0.59 -22.42
N GLY A 78 -27.08 -0.65 -22.74
CA GLY A 78 -26.50 -0.02 -23.95
C GLY A 78 -27.13 -0.56 -25.23
N LEU A 79 -27.33 -1.87 -25.28
CA LEU A 79 -27.96 -2.59 -26.39
C LEU A 79 -29.50 -2.52 -26.39
N SER A 80 -30.10 -1.68 -25.54
CA SER A 80 -31.56 -1.58 -25.35
C SER A 80 -32.13 -0.21 -25.76
N ARG A 81 -31.43 0.53 -26.65
CA ARG A 81 -31.80 1.89 -27.06
C ARG A 81 -33.17 1.99 -27.73
N ASP A 82 -33.61 0.95 -28.42
CA ASP A 82 -34.86 0.91 -29.19
C ASP A 82 -36.14 0.88 -28.33
N ILE A 83 -36.02 0.44 -27.08
CA ILE A 83 -37.11 0.39 -26.09
C ILE A 83 -36.95 1.40 -24.96
N ARG A 84 -35.96 2.29 -25.08
CA ARG A 84 -35.59 3.26 -24.05
C ARG A 84 -36.38 4.54 -24.21
N THR A 85 -36.88 5.03 -23.08
CA THR A 85 -37.46 6.36 -22.94
C THR A 85 -36.72 7.12 -21.84
N ILE A 86 -36.49 8.41 -22.06
CA ILE A 86 -35.80 9.28 -21.10
C ILE A 86 -36.66 10.52 -20.93
N SER A 87 -36.88 10.91 -19.67
CA SER A 87 -37.54 12.15 -19.34
C SER A 87 -36.80 12.86 -18.22
N GLY A 88 -36.61 14.17 -18.37
CA GLY A 88 -36.37 15.07 -17.25
C GLY A 88 -37.72 15.57 -16.77
N THR A 89 -38.05 15.39 -15.50
CA THR A 89 -39.29 15.94 -14.94
C THR A 89 -39.06 17.35 -14.39
N GLU A 90 -40.13 18.14 -14.23
CA GLU A 90 -40.08 19.48 -13.62
C GLU A 90 -39.46 19.48 -12.19
N ASP A 91 -39.34 18.30 -11.57
CA ASP A 91 -38.86 18.06 -10.20
C ASP A 91 -37.38 17.62 -10.08
N ASP A 92 -36.46 18.14 -10.89
CA ASP A 92 -35.00 17.88 -10.73
C ASP A 92 -34.63 16.39 -10.71
N ARG A 93 -35.24 15.64 -11.64
CA ARG A 93 -35.11 14.19 -11.73
C ARG A 93 -34.99 13.74 -13.17
N ILE A 94 -34.09 12.79 -13.40
CA ILE A 94 -33.91 12.11 -14.68
C ILE A 94 -34.43 10.68 -14.52
N VAL A 95 -35.39 10.31 -15.36
CA VAL A 95 -35.99 8.98 -15.40
C VAL A 95 -35.65 8.32 -16.73
N VAL A 96 -35.01 7.15 -16.65
CA VAL A 96 -34.67 6.29 -17.79
C VAL A 96 -35.46 5.01 -17.66
N THR A 97 -36.38 4.76 -18.58
CA THR A 97 -37.23 3.58 -18.58
C THR A 97 -36.98 2.74 -19.82
N TYR A 98 -36.70 1.45 -19.62
CA TYR A 98 -36.64 0.42 -20.65
C TYR A 98 -37.89 -0.43 -20.54
N GLN A 99 -38.77 -0.34 -21.53
CA GLN A 99 -40.09 -0.97 -21.50
C GLN A 99 -40.36 -1.73 -22.80
N GLY A 100 -40.69 -3.02 -22.69
CA GLY A 100 -40.91 -3.90 -23.84
C GLY A 100 -39.73 -4.85 -24.09
N ASN A 101 -39.65 -5.38 -25.31
CA ASN A 101 -38.59 -6.31 -25.71
C ASN A 101 -37.72 -5.65 -26.78
N SER A 102 -36.43 -5.52 -26.51
CA SER A 102 -35.49 -5.00 -27.49
C SER A 102 -35.38 -5.91 -28.72
N GLY A 103 -35.21 -5.30 -29.89
CA GLY A 103 -34.86 -5.98 -31.13
C GLY A 103 -33.45 -6.56 -31.12
N HIS A 104 -32.53 -6.01 -30.31
CA HIS A 104 -31.15 -6.50 -30.23
C HIS A 104 -31.07 -7.82 -29.44
N GLU A 105 -30.17 -8.73 -29.80
CA GLU A 105 -30.05 -10.04 -29.12
C GLU A 105 -29.67 -9.87 -27.64
N GLY A 106 -28.65 -9.07 -27.35
CA GLY A 106 -28.21 -8.70 -25.99
C GLY A 106 -28.96 -7.52 -25.35
N GLY A 107 -30.10 -7.08 -25.91
CA GLY A 107 -30.95 -6.06 -25.29
C GLY A 107 -31.97 -6.67 -24.30
N PHE A 108 -32.56 -5.85 -23.43
CA PHE A 108 -33.51 -6.30 -22.40
C PHE A 108 -34.78 -6.90 -23.00
N LYS A 109 -35.21 -8.06 -22.46
CA LYS A 109 -36.42 -8.78 -22.89
C LYS A 109 -37.07 -9.52 -21.73
N GLY A 110 -38.39 -9.43 -21.63
CA GLY A 110 -39.20 -10.10 -20.61
C GLY A 110 -39.27 -9.38 -19.26
N PHE A 111 -38.60 -8.25 -19.09
CA PHE A 111 -38.66 -7.40 -17.91
C PHE A 111 -38.50 -5.94 -18.29
N SER A 112 -39.00 -5.04 -17.44
CA SER A 112 -38.72 -3.61 -17.55
C SER A 112 -37.75 -3.15 -16.48
N VAL A 113 -37.02 -2.09 -16.80
CA VAL A 113 -36.13 -1.41 -15.86
C VAL A 113 -36.43 0.08 -15.86
N THR A 114 -36.61 0.65 -14.68
CA THR A 114 -36.71 2.10 -14.49
C THR A 114 -35.57 2.56 -13.59
N ALA A 115 -34.63 3.33 -14.15
CA ALA A 115 -33.55 3.98 -13.41
C ALA A 115 -33.90 5.45 -13.19
N ILE A 116 -33.77 5.92 -11.94
CA ILE A 116 -34.13 7.27 -11.53
C ILE A 116 -32.93 7.93 -10.85
N TYR A 117 -32.54 9.11 -11.33
CA TYR A 117 -31.52 9.96 -10.72
C TYR A 117 -32.17 11.21 -10.16
N THR A 118 -31.94 11.52 -8.88
CA THR A 118 -32.54 12.69 -8.22
C THR A 118 -31.51 13.34 -7.29
N LEU A 119 -31.48 14.67 -7.25
CA LEU A 119 -30.77 15.37 -6.17
C LEU A 119 -31.66 15.48 -4.94
N THR A 120 -31.25 14.86 -3.85
CA THR A 120 -31.99 14.80 -2.58
C THR A 120 -31.19 15.44 -1.45
N GLY A 121 -31.76 15.44 -0.24
CA GLY A 121 -31.20 16.12 0.92
C GLY A 121 -31.61 17.60 1.03
N PRO A 122 -31.44 18.22 2.20
CA PRO A 122 -31.90 19.59 2.44
C PRO A 122 -31.28 20.63 1.50
N SER A 123 -30.05 20.38 1.06
CA SER A 123 -29.28 21.26 0.18
C SER A 123 -29.07 20.67 -1.22
N ARG A 124 -29.81 19.62 -1.58
CA ARG A 124 -29.61 18.88 -2.84
C ARG A 124 -28.16 18.39 -2.97
N ASP A 125 -27.64 17.88 -1.85
CA ASP A 125 -26.26 17.48 -1.59
C ASP A 125 -26.06 15.96 -1.58
N ILE A 126 -27.05 15.22 -2.09
CA ILE A 126 -27.00 13.79 -2.31
C ILE A 126 -27.51 13.52 -3.73
N LEU A 127 -26.74 12.80 -4.54
CA LEU A 127 -27.26 12.23 -5.79
C LEU A 127 -27.77 10.82 -5.48
N ASP A 128 -29.07 10.62 -5.61
CA ASP A 128 -29.74 9.34 -5.40
C ASP A 128 -29.96 8.63 -6.75
N TRP A 129 -29.63 7.35 -6.83
CA TRP A 129 -29.84 6.49 -7.99
C TRP A 129 -30.67 5.26 -7.59
N SER A 130 -31.91 5.19 -8.05
CA SER A 130 -32.81 4.06 -7.85
C SER A 130 -32.98 3.24 -9.13
N ILE A 131 -33.08 1.91 -9.00
CA ILE A 131 -33.24 0.96 -10.10
C ILE A 131 -34.39 0.02 -9.73
N GLU A 132 -35.54 0.17 -10.40
CA GLU A 132 -36.66 -0.76 -10.28
C GLU A 132 -36.67 -1.74 -11.45
N ILE A 133 -36.82 -3.03 -11.13
CA ILE A 133 -36.91 -4.12 -12.11
C ILE A 133 -38.28 -4.78 -11.93
N THR A 134 -39.00 -5.01 -13.02
CA THR A 134 -40.31 -5.67 -12.99
C THR A 134 -40.37 -6.80 -13.98
N ASN A 135 -40.80 -7.99 -13.54
CA ASN A 135 -41.02 -9.12 -14.43
C ASN A 135 -42.28 -8.89 -15.29
N GLN A 136 -42.11 -8.89 -16.61
CA GLN A 136 -43.19 -8.65 -17.59
C GLN A 136 -43.64 -9.94 -18.30
N THR A 137 -43.10 -11.08 -17.92
CA THR A 137 -43.52 -12.38 -18.45
C THR A 137 -44.65 -12.98 -17.62
N SER A 138 -45.25 -14.05 -18.13
CA SER A 138 -46.25 -14.86 -17.42
C SER A 138 -45.64 -15.96 -16.55
N GLU A 139 -44.31 -16.05 -16.47
CA GLU A 139 -43.56 -17.06 -15.71
C GLU A 139 -42.63 -16.37 -14.70
N PRO A 140 -42.18 -17.04 -13.63
CA PRO A 140 -41.11 -16.51 -12.80
C PRO A 140 -39.83 -16.28 -13.62
N VAL A 141 -39.08 -15.24 -13.27
CA VAL A 141 -37.79 -14.90 -13.90
C VAL A 141 -36.71 -14.87 -12.84
N GLU A 142 -35.60 -15.57 -13.07
CA GLU A 142 -34.42 -15.50 -12.22
C GLU A 142 -33.38 -14.54 -12.83
N PHE A 143 -33.04 -13.49 -12.09
CA PHE A 143 -31.91 -12.61 -12.35
C PHE A 143 -30.70 -13.18 -11.59
N GLU A 144 -29.88 -13.92 -12.30
CA GLU A 144 -28.66 -14.53 -11.75
C GLU A 144 -27.60 -13.47 -11.48
N ASP A 145 -27.47 -12.50 -12.39
CA ASP A 145 -26.59 -11.34 -12.19
C ASP A 145 -27.36 -10.02 -12.32
N ILE A 146 -27.02 -9.08 -11.45
CA ILE A 146 -27.38 -7.66 -11.57
C ILE A 146 -26.10 -6.85 -11.35
N GLY A 147 -25.52 -6.36 -12.44
CA GLY A 147 -24.24 -5.66 -12.48
C GLY A 147 -24.35 -4.17 -12.80
N ILE A 148 -23.49 -3.38 -12.17
CA ILE A 148 -23.30 -1.95 -12.40
C ILE A 148 -21.87 -1.68 -12.88
N PRO A 149 -21.65 -1.42 -14.19
CA PRO A 149 -20.39 -0.89 -14.68
C PRO A 149 -20.16 0.53 -14.16
N LEU A 150 -19.01 0.78 -13.53
CA LEU A 150 -18.64 2.09 -12.98
C LEU A 150 -17.37 2.60 -13.68
N MET A 151 -17.58 3.30 -14.79
CA MET A 151 -16.49 3.88 -15.59
C MET A 151 -16.08 5.24 -15.01
N SER A 152 -15.17 5.21 -14.04
CA SER A 152 -14.59 6.42 -13.44
C SER A 152 -13.50 7.03 -14.32
N ASN A 153 -13.22 8.31 -14.11
CA ASN A 153 -12.12 9.01 -14.78
C ASN A 153 -10.75 8.54 -14.25
N SER A 154 -10.33 7.35 -14.66
CA SER A 154 -9.06 6.71 -14.31
C SER A 154 -8.11 6.58 -15.52
N TYR A 155 -8.23 7.51 -16.48
CA TYR A 155 -7.43 7.54 -17.71
C TYR A 155 -6.18 8.44 -17.55
N TRP A 156 -5.01 7.83 -17.52
CA TRP A 156 -3.72 8.45 -17.23
C TRP A 156 -3.03 8.96 -18.50
N GLY A 157 -2.62 10.22 -18.49
CA GLY A 157 -1.88 10.87 -19.59
C GLY A 157 -0.41 11.12 -19.25
N ASN A 158 0.35 11.78 -20.12
CA ASN A 158 1.75 12.13 -19.84
C ASN A 158 1.91 13.40 -18.97
N ASP A 159 0.86 14.20 -18.82
CA ASP A 159 0.87 15.41 -18.01
C ASP A 159 0.57 15.10 -16.54
N GLN A 160 1.61 15.18 -15.71
CA GLN A 160 1.51 14.98 -14.26
C GLN A 160 0.53 15.94 -13.59
N THR A 161 0.41 17.19 -14.06
CA THR A 161 -0.57 18.14 -13.48
C THR A 161 -1.99 17.65 -13.71
N PHE A 162 -2.31 17.25 -14.94
CA PHE A 162 -3.60 16.65 -15.26
C PHE A 162 -3.86 15.39 -14.42
N ASN A 163 -2.90 14.47 -14.34
CA ASN A 163 -3.09 13.21 -13.60
C ASN A 163 -3.35 13.44 -12.11
N TYR A 164 -2.62 14.36 -11.49
CA TYR A 164 -2.76 14.65 -10.06
C TYR A 164 -3.99 15.50 -9.73
N GLU A 165 -4.51 16.29 -10.66
CA GLU A 165 -5.61 17.25 -10.41
C GLU A 165 -6.93 16.87 -11.04
N LYS A 166 -6.96 15.96 -12.03
CA LYS A 166 -8.15 15.68 -12.84
C LYS A 166 -8.53 14.20 -12.92
N VAL A 167 -7.62 13.29 -12.58
CA VAL A 167 -7.84 11.83 -12.63
C VAL A 167 -8.05 11.29 -11.21
N VAL A 168 -8.84 10.23 -11.05
CA VAL A 168 -9.18 9.67 -9.74
C VAL A 168 -8.85 8.18 -9.63
N HIS A 169 -8.33 7.79 -8.47
CA HIS A 169 -8.21 6.39 -8.07
C HIS A 169 -9.52 5.92 -7.44
N ARG A 170 -9.94 4.70 -7.79
CA ARG A 170 -11.04 4.00 -7.14
C ARG A 170 -10.54 3.26 -5.91
N HIS A 171 -11.35 3.31 -4.85
CA HIS A 171 -11.17 2.55 -3.62
C HIS A 171 -12.50 1.85 -3.27
N SER A 172 -12.57 0.53 -3.41
CA SER A 172 -13.79 -0.26 -3.20
C SER A 172 -13.73 -1.21 -2.01
N PHE A 173 -14.81 -1.26 -1.25
CA PHE A 173 -15.08 -2.25 -0.21
C PHE A 173 -16.37 -2.98 -0.57
N VAL A 174 -16.27 -4.22 -1.05
CA VAL A 174 -17.43 -5.05 -1.41
C VAL A 174 -17.75 -5.99 -0.25
N ALA A 175 -18.71 -5.66 0.59
CA ALA A 175 -18.95 -6.35 1.85
C ALA A 175 -20.44 -6.41 2.17
N LYS A 176 -21.25 -6.90 1.22
CA LYS A 176 -22.71 -6.98 1.35
C LYS A 176 -23.32 -5.59 1.60
N ASN A 177 -24.06 -5.41 2.68
CA ASN A 177 -24.69 -4.13 3.03
C ASN A 177 -23.70 -3.11 3.62
N GLY A 178 -22.51 -3.56 4.04
CA GLY A 178 -21.43 -2.67 4.46
C GLY A 178 -20.62 -2.09 3.31
N SER A 179 -20.99 -2.39 2.05
CA SER A 179 -20.20 -1.99 0.89
C SER A 179 -20.16 -0.48 0.70
N TYR A 180 -19.04 0.01 0.19
CA TYR A 180 -18.90 1.38 -0.30
C TYR A 180 -17.79 1.48 -1.33
N ILE A 181 -17.86 2.50 -2.17
CA ILE A 181 -16.82 2.84 -3.14
C ILE A 181 -16.55 4.33 -3.02
N TYR A 182 -15.28 4.74 -3.02
CA TYR A 182 -14.96 6.15 -3.14
C TYR A 182 -13.87 6.39 -4.18
N TRP A 183 -13.85 7.61 -4.70
CA TRP A 183 -12.88 8.07 -5.68
C TRP A 183 -12.15 9.31 -5.18
N GLN A 184 -10.83 9.31 -5.31
CA GLN A 184 -9.96 10.38 -4.84
C GLN A 184 -8.86 10.66 -5.86
N ARG A 185 -8.48 11.93 -6.03
CA ARG A 185 -7.31 12.31 -6.83
C ARG A 185 -6.00 11.89 -6.15
N PRO A 186 -4.96 11.54 -6.91
CA PRO A 186 -3.67 11.16 -6.32
C PRO A 186 -2.93 12.33 -5.65
N ASN A 187 -3.39 13.59 -5.78
CA ASN A 187 -2.83 14.71 -5.00
C ASN A 187 -3.29 14.72 -3.53
N GLY A 188 -4.33 13.96 -3.19
CA GLY A 188 -4.89 13.87 -1.84
C GLY A 188 -5.82 15.00 -1.42
N ASP A 189 -6.03 16.02 -2.25
CA ASP A 189 -6.96 17.10 -1.95
C ASP A 189 -8.40 16.69 -2.28
N GLY A 190 -9.35 17.03 -1.41
CA GLY A 190 -10.77 16.80 -1.63
C GLY A 190 -11.41 17.77 -2.65
N PRO A 191 -12.64 17.49 -3.11
CA PRO A 191 -13.53 16.48 -2.56
C PRO A 191 -13.25 15.06 -3.08
N MET A 192 -13.65 14.06 -2.30
CA MET A 192 -13.80 12.67 -2.70
C MET A 192 -15.28 12.41 -3.03
N LEU A 193 -15.57 11.59 -4.04
CA LEU A 193 -16.91 11.09 -4.31
C LEU A 193 -17.10 9.76 -3.57
N VAL A 194 -18.16 9.62 -2.79
CA VAL A 194 -18.49 8.40 -2.02
C VAL A 194 -19.81 7.84 -2.49
N MET A 195 -19.85 6.55 -2.82
CA MET A 195 -21.03 5.77 -3.22
C MET A 195 -21.36 4.73 -2.16
N MET A 196 -22.62 4.72 -1.72
CA MET A 196 -23.16 3.79 -0.72
C MET A 196 -24.42 3.09 -1.26
N PRO A 197 -24.57 1.76 -1.11
CA PRO A 197 -25.85 1.10 -1.35
C PRO A 197 -26.93 1.60 -0.38
N HIS A 198 -28.18 1.63 -0.85
CA HIS A 198 -29.34 1.80 0.03
C HIS A 198 -29.48 0.62 0.99
N ARG A 199 -30.27 0.80 2.05
CA ARG A 199 -30.45 -0.21 3.12
C ARG A 199 -30.90 -1.58 2.60
N ASN A 200 -31.66 -1.63 1.50
CA ASN A 200 -32.14 -2.86 0.86
C ASN A 200 -31.23 -3.40 -0.25
N THR A 201 -30.09 -2.76 -0.49
CA THR A 201 -29.13 -3.13 -1.53
C THR A 201 -27.82 -3.59 -0.90
N SER A 202 -27.15 -4.53 -1.54
CA SER A 202 -25.82 -5.02 -1.15
C SER A 202 -24.97 -5.19 -2.40
N LEU A 203 -23.65 -5.12 -2.24
CA LEU A 203 -22.71 -5.58 -3.27
C LEU A 203 -22.00 -6.83 -2.76
N GLU A 204 -21.91 -7.86 -3.60
CA GLU A 204 -21.34 -9.17 -3.24
C GLU A 204 -20.17 -9.59 -4.12
N PHE A 205 -19.98 -8.95 -5.27
CA PHE A 205 -18.91 -9.31 -6.19
C PHE A 205 -18.39 -8.10 -6.99
N LYS A 206 -17.10 -8.16 -7.34
CA LYS A 206 -16.41 -7.18 -8.18
C LYS A 206 -15.62 -7.93 -9.24
N HIS A 207 -15.66 -7.40 -10.46
CA HIS A 207 -14.82 -7.84 -11.56
C HIS A 207 -14.21 -6.63 -12.29
N ARG A 208 -13.05 -6.81 -12.91
CA ARG A 208 -12.39 -5.82 -13.78
C ARG A 208 -11.98 -6.51 -15.08
N TYR A 209 -12.24 -5.88 -16.22
CA TYR A 209 -11.78 -6.42 -17.50
C TYR A 209 -10.27 -6.37 -17.60
N ARG A 210 -9.68 -7.50 -17.97
CA ARG A 210 -8.23 -7.67 -18.08
C ARG A 210 -7.75 -7.34 -19.49
N GLU A 211 -6.44 -7.17 -19.63
CA GLU A 211 -5.81 -6.90 -20.93
C GLU A 211 -6.27 -7.92 -21.99
N ALA A 212 -6.59 -7.42 -23.19
CA ALA A 212 -7.04 -8.19 -24.35
C ALA A 212 -8.34 -9.01 -24.19
N GLU A 213 -9.09 -8.87 -23.10
CA GLU A 213 -10.40 -9.56 -22.97
C GLU A 213 -11.47 -8.94 -23.86
N THR A 214 -11.60 -7.61 -23.84
CA THR A 214 -12.53 -6.83 -24.64
C THR A 214 -11.97 -5.43 -24.87
N ILE A 215 -12.70 -4.55 -25.56
CA ILE A 215 -12.34 -3.12 -25.65
C ILE A 215 -12.33 -2.41 -24.28
N PHE A 216 -13.01 -2.98 -23.27
CA PHE A 216 -13.05 -2.48 -21.90
C PHE A 216 -11.88 -2.98 -21.05
N GLY A 217 -10.99 -3.79 -21.63
CA GLY A 217 -9.80 -4.31 -20.98
C GLY A 217 -8.80 -3.23 -20.61
N GLU A 218 -7.95 -3.57 -19.64
CA GLU A 218 -6.77 -2.79 -19.26
C GLU A 218 -5.95 -2.35 -20.47
N GLN A 219 -5.47 -1.10 -20.43
CA GLN A 219 -4.58 -0.53 -21.44
C GLN A 219 -3.36 0.07 -20.73
N LEU A 220 -2.28 -0.68 -20.57
CA LEU A 220 -1.08 -0.17 -19.90
C LEU A 220 -0.33 0.87 -20.74
N PRO A 221 0.17 1.97 -20.16
CA PRO A 221 0.00 2.45 -18.78
C PRO A 221 -1.21 3.39 -18.59
N LYS A 222 -2.11 3.47 -19.57
CA LYS A 222 -3.15 4.50 -19.70
C LYS A 222 -4.39 4.26 -18.85
N TRP A 223 -4.85 3.03 -18.66
CA TRP A 223 -6.14 2.79 -18.02
C TRP A 223 -6.23 1.42 -17.35
N GLU A 224 -6.83 1.40 -16.16
CA GLU A 224 -7.05 0.18 -15.37
C GLU A 224 -8.13 -0.74 -15.95
N GLY A 225 -8.81 -0.39 -17.04
CA GLY A 225 -9.95 -1.17 -17.53
C GLY A 225 -11.23 -0.97 -16.70
N LEU A 226 -12.37 -1.38 -17.26
CA LEU A 226 -13.66 -1.18 -16.62
C LEU A 226 -13.83 -2.13 -15.43
N ALA A 227 -14.27 -1.58 -14.29
CA ALA A 227 -14.74 -2.37 -13.17
C ALA A 227 -16.28 -2.44 -13.11
N GLU A 228 -16.78 -3.64 -12.88
CA GLU A 228 -18.19 -3.95 -12.68
C GLU A 228 -18.40 -4.45 -11.25
N PHE A 229 -19.45 -3.94 -10.61
CA PHE A 229 -19.86 -4.33 -9.27
C PHE A 229 -21.21 -5.01 -9.35
N TYR A 230 -21.46 -6.01 -8.51
CA TYR A 230 -22.65 -6.85 -8.63
C TYR A 230 -23.46 -6.88 -7.34
N ILE A 231 -24.77 -6.65 -7.50
CA ILE A 231 -25.78 -6.79 -6.45
C ILE A 231 -26.10 -8.28 -6.26
N HIS A 232 -26.27 -8.98 -7.38
CA HIS A 232 -26.41 -10.43 -7.50
C HIS A 232 -25.39 -10.91 -8.54
N SER A 233 -24.75 -12.06 -8.29
CA SER A 233 -23.57 -12.50 -9.04
C SER A 233 -23.50 -14.01 -9.29
N LYS A 234 -24.63 -14.72 -9.21
CA LYS A 234 -24.70 -16.20 -9.30
C LYS A 234 -24.01 -16.73 -10.56
N HIS A 235 -24.17 -16.05 -11.69
CA HIS A 235 -23.56 -16.46 -12.95
C HIS A 235 -22.12 -15.95 -13.07
N ILE A 236 -21.90 -14.63 -12.95
CA ILE A 236 -20.58 -14.02 -13.19
C ILE A 236 -19.51 -14.51 -12.21
N ALA A 237 -19.87 -14.77 -10.95
CA ALA A 237 -18.91 -15.24 -9.96
C ALA A 237 -18.38 -16.64 -10.33
N THR A 238 -19.25 -17.48 -10.90
CA THR A 238 -18.86 -18.78 -11.45
C THR A 238 -18.04 -18.61 -12.73
N ALA A 239 -18.49 -17.77 -13.66
CA ALA A 239 -17.81 -17.53 -14.93
C ALA A 239 -16.42 -16.90 -14.78
N ARG A 240 -16.18 -16.20 -13.67
CA ARG A 240 -14.92 -15.52 -13.34
C ARG A 240 -14.21 -16.14 -12.14
N ALA A 241 -14.56 -17.36 -11.70
CA ALA A 241 -13.98 -17.97 -10.49
C ALA A 241 -12.44 -18.07 -10.52
N GLU A 242 -11.85 -18.24 -11.70
CA GLU A 242 -10.40 -18.27 -11.88
C GLU A 242 -9.77 -16.89 -12.18
N LYS A 243 -10.57 -15.81 -12.25
CA LYS A 243 -10.17 -14.47 -12.70
C LYS A 243 -10.71 -13.33 -11.82
N ALA A 244 -11.18 -13.66 -10.62
CA ALA A 244 -11.68 -12.72 -9.62
C ALA A 244 -11.53 -13.33 -8.22
N CYS A 245 -11.18 -12.53 -7.21
CA CYS A 245 -11.26 -12.98 -5.83
C CYS A 245 -12.72 -12.99 -5.36
N GLN A 246 -13.27 -14.19 -5.11
CA GLN A 246 -14.59 -14.37 -4.51
C GLN A 246 -14.46 -14.81 -3.05
N TYR A 247 -14.92 -13.96 -2.13
CA TYR A 247 -14.97 -14.27 -0.68
C TYR A 247 -16.37 -14.15 -0.08
N LEU A 248 -17.33 -13.62 -0.85
CA LEU A 248 -18.73 -13.56 -0.47
C LEU A 248 -19.54 -14.61 -1.23
N PRO A 249 -20.60 -15.16 -0.62
CA PRO A 249 -21.55 -16.00 -1.34
C PRO A 249 -22.19 -15.21 -2.48
N ALA A 250 -22.34 -15.84 -3.64
CA ALA A 250 -23.09 -15.30 -4.76
C ALA A 250 -24.59 -15.62 -4.61
N THR A 251 -25.44 -14.66 -4.94
CA THR A 251 -26.90 -14.75 -4.84
C THR A 251 -27.58 -14.37 -6.15
N SER A 252 -28.89 -14.61 -6.24
CA SER A 252 -29.77 -14.27 -7.35
C SER A 252 -31.10 -13.71 -6.83
N LEU A 253 -31.87 -13.07 -7.70
CA LEU A 253 -33.24 -12.59 -7.44
C LEU A 253 -34.22 -13.37 -8.31
N THR A 254 -35.29 -13.93 -7.75
CA THR A 254 -36.41 -14.50 -8.53
C THR A 254 -37.65 -13.64 -8.36
N LEU A 255 -38.24 -13.18 -9.46
CA LEU A 255 -39.46 -12.38 -9.48
C LEU A 255 -40.62 -13.16 -10.11
N ALA A 256 -41.76 -13.22 -9.42
CA ALA A 256 -43.02 -13.74 -9.96
C ALA A 256 -43.57 -12.82 -11.07
N PRO A 257 -44.52 -13.29 -11.90
CA PRO A 257 -45.17 -12.46 -12.92
C PRO A 257 -45.73 -11.16 -12.35
N GLY A 258 -45.31 -10.02 -12.90
CA GLY A 258 -45.72 -8.68 -12.45
C GLY A 258 -45.10 -8.21 -11.14
N GLU A 259 -44.22 -9.00 -10.51
CA GLU A 259 -43.50 -8.59 -9.31
C GLU A 259 -42.37 -7.63 -9.65
N SER A 260 -42.14 -6.66 -8.75
CA SER A 260 -41.10 -5.65 -8.87
C SER A 260 -40.16 -5.68 -7.67
N HIS A 261 -38.89 -5.36 -7.91
CA HIS A 261 -37.91 -5.13 -6.85
C HIS A 261 -37.11 -3.86 -7.15
N THR A 262 -36.80 -3.09 -6.12
CA THR A 262 -36.07 -1.82 -6.25
C THR A 262 -34.75 -1.90 -5.50
N TYR A 263 -33.67 -1.56 -6.19
CA TYR A 263 -32.35 -1.31 -5.59
C TYR A 263 -32.04 0.19 -5.63
N GLY A 264 -31.02 0.60 -4.90
CA GLY A 264 -30.53 1.96 -5.02
C GLY A 264 -29.17 2.22 -4.39
N PHE A 265 -28.60 3.36 -4.78
CA PHE A 265 -27.32 3.87 -4.33
C PHE A 265 -27.43 5.38 -4.10
N CYS A 266 -26.71 5.88 -3.11
CA CYS A 266 -26.56 7.31 -2.91
C CYS A 266 -25.09 7.72 -3.05
N PHE A 267 -24.89 8.92 -3.58
CA PHE A 267 -23.60 9.55 -3.80
C PHE A 267 -23.49 10.82 -2.97
N ARG A 268 -22.36 11.00 -2.29
CA ARG A 268 -22.05 12.17 -1.45
C ARG A 268 -20.62 12.62 -1.67
N TRP A 269 -20.37 13.90 -1.45
CA TRP A 269 -19.02 14.45 -1.40
C TRP A 269 -18.45 14.38 0.02
N ALA A 270 -17.17 14.05 0.13
CA ALA A 270 -16.40 14.12 1.35
C ALA A 270 -15.18 15.03 1.16
N ALA A 271 -14.98 16.00 2.05
CA ALA A 271 -13.84 16.92 1.93
C ALA A 271 -12.49 16.25 2.26
N ASP A 272 -12.50 15.26 3.15
CA ASP A 272 -11.33 14.55 3.67
C ASP A 272 -11.75 13.17 4.23
N TYR A 273 -10.82 12.45 4.86
CA TYR A 273 -11.10 11.13 5.44
C TYR A 273 -12.09 11.14 6.62
N ILE A 274 -12.19 12.25 7.38
CA ILE A 274 -13.23 12.39 8.41
C ILE A 274 -14.58 12.52 7.71
N GLY A 275 -14.66 13.35 6.68
CA GLY A 275 -15.81 13.51 5.80
C GLY A 275 -16.24 12.17 5.17
N LEU A 276 -15.30 11.35 4.70
CA LEU A 276 -15.57 10.02 4.14
C LEU A 276 -16.27 9.13 5.17
N ARG A 277 -15.72 9.04 6.38
CA ARG A 277 -16.30 8.20 7.43
C ARG A 277 -17.66 8.71 7.90
N ASN A 278 -17.86 10.03 7.92
CA ASN A 278 -19.16 10.64 8.21
C ASN A 278 -20.18 10.40 7.09
N ALA A 279 -19.76 10.43 5.82
CA ALA A 279 -20.61 10.10 4.69
C ALA A 279 -21.07 8.63 4.72
N ILE A 280 -20.18 7.71 5.10
CA ILE A 280 -20.52 6.29 5.32
C ILE A 280 -21.57 6.17 6.43
N TYR A 281 -21.33 6.79 7.59
CA TYR A 281 -22.25 6.76 8.74
C TYR A 281 -23.62 7.35 8.41
N ALA A 282 -23.67 8.57 7.87
CA ALA A 282 -24.90 9.31 7.55
C ALA A 282 -25.70 8.70 6.38
N SER A 283 -25.15 7.69 5.70
CA SER A 283 -25.86 6.92 4.67
C SER A 283 -26.35 5.57 5.20
N GLY A 284 -26.30 5.36 6.52
CA GLY A 284 -26.69 4.11 7.17
C GLY A 284 -25.68 2.97 6.99
N GLY A 285 -24.45 3.28 6.57
CA GLY A 285 -23.36 2.32 6.40
C GLY A 285 -22.66 1.96 7.71
N LEU A 286 -21.77 0.95 7.64
CA LEU A 286 -20.93 0.55 8.75
C LEU A 286 -19.57 1.25 8.65
N ASP A 287 -19.33 2.20 9.54
CA ASP A 287 -18.06 2.89 9.68
C ASP A 287 -17.11 2.05 10.59
N VAL A 288 -15.96 1.65 10.04
CA VAL A 288 -15.04 0.68 10.64
C VAL A 288 -13.68 1.30 10.85
N VAL A 289 -13.14 1.18 12.07
CA VAL A 289 -11.73 1.47 12.38
C VAL A 289 -11.10 0.27 13.05
N SER A 290 -9.95 -0.18 12.54
CA SER A 290 -9.19 -1.29 13.09
C SER A 290 -7.78 -0.85 13.42
N MET A 291 -7.37 -1.03 14.67
CA MET A 291 -6.01 -0.74 15.14
C MET A 291 -5.35 -2.02 15.64
N PRO A 292 -4.10 -2.32 15.24
CA PRO A 292 -3.17 -1.42 14.52
C PRO A 292 -3.31 -1.42 12.99
N GLY A 293 -4.17 -2.27 12.42
CA GLY A 293 -4.39 -2.40 10.98
C GLY A 293 -5.26 -3.64 10.70
N LEU A 294 -5.07 -4.26 9.54
CA LEU A 294 -5.78 -5.50 9.15
C LEU A 294 -4.86 -6.71 8.94
N VAL A 295 -3.56 -6.48 8.72
CA VAL A 295 -2.53 -7.52 8.86
C VAL A 295 -2.05 -7.51 10.30
N ILE A 296 -2.22 -8.62 11.01
CA ILE A 296 -2.10 -8.68 12.47
C ILE A 296 -1.11 -9.78 12.88
N PRO A 297 -0.04 -9.45 13.62
CA PRO A 297 0.80 -10.47 14.26
C PRO A 297 0.00 -11.31 15.26
N ALA A 298 0.13 -12.64 15.22
CA ALA A 298 -0.66 -13.57 16.04
C ALA A 298 -0.47 -13.40 17.56
N ASN A 299 0.61 -12.75 17.99
CA ASN A 299 0.85 -12.38 19.38
C ASN A 299 0.19 -11.05 19.80
N SER A 300 -0.44 -10.33 18.87
CA SER A 300 -1.04 -9.02 19.08
C SER A 300 -2.57 -9.11 19.18
N LYS A 301 -3.18 -8.05 19.72
CA LYS A 301 -4.64 -7.88 19.77
C LYS A 301 -5.04 -6.70 18.90
N VAL A 302 -6.24 -6.77 18.35
CA VAL A 302 -6.86 -5.68 17.59
C VAL A 302 -7.86 -4.96 18.47
N THR A 303 -7.93 -3.64 18.33
CA THR A 303 -9.10 -2.87 18.78
C THR A 303 -9.91 -2.50 17.54
N LEU A 304 -11.11 -3.08 17.43
CA LEU A 304 -12.07 -2.80 16.39
C LEU A 304 -13.10 -1.82 16.93
N ALA A 305 -13.24 -0.68 16.28
CA ALA A 305 -14.26 0.32 16.57
C ALA A 305 -15.27 0.35 15.42
N LEU A 306 -16.54 0.17 15.77
CA LEU A 306 -17.65 0.12 14.82
C LEU A 306 -18.66 1.23 15.14
N ARG A 307 -19.07 1.98 14.13
CA ARG A 307 -20.11 3.01 14.23
C ARG A 307 -21.11 2.84 13.08
N CYS A 308 -22.40 2.79 13.39
CA CYS A 308 -23.49 2.80 12.43
C CYS A 308 -24.74 3.38 13.11
N GLU A 309 -25.68 3.94 12.34
CA GLU A 309 -26.94 4.46 12.89
C GLU A 309 -27.80 3.36 13.53
N ASP A 310 -27.62 2.14 13.04
CA ASP A 310 -28.38 0.98 13.48
C ASP A 310 -27.72 0.26 14.65
N THR A 311 -28.49 -0.57 15.33
CA THR A 311 -27.96 -1.43 16.39
C THR A 311 -27.03 -2.50 15.79
N ILE A 312 -25.82 -2.61 16.35
CA ILE A 312 -24.92 -3.75 16.10
C ILE A 312 -25.44 -4.94 16.90
N GLU A 313 -25.80 -6.02 16.20
CA GLU A 313 -26.43 -7.20 16.79
C GLU A 313 -25.38 -8.22 17.21
N THR A 314 -24.49 -8.60 16.28
CA THR A 314 -23.41 -9.54 16.55
C THR A 314 -22.15 -9.20 15.77
N VAL A 315 -21.00 -9.56 16.36
CA VAL A 315 -19.68 -9.53 15.74
C VAL A 315 -19.06 -10.91 15.93
N THR A 316 -18.93 -11.67 14.84
CA THR A 316 -18.54 -13.09 14.90
C THR A 316 -17.40 -13.38 13.94
N GLY A 317 -16.46 -14.21 14.37
CA GLY A 317 -15.40 -14.73 13.50
C GLY A 317 -15.91 -15.82 12.55
N GLU A 318 -15.14 -16.07 11.49
CA GLU A 318 -15.38 -17.15 10.54
C GLU A 318 -15.48 -18.52 11.22
N ALA A 319 -16.48 -19.31 10.82
CA ALA A 319 -16.68 -20.66 11.34
C ALA A 319 -15.44 -21.54 11.08
N GLY A 320 -15.00 -22.28 12.09
CA GLY A 320 -13.82 -23.15 11.99
C GLY A 320 -12.47 -22.44 12.19
N LYS A 321 -12.42 -21.10 12.18
CA LYS A 321 -11.23 -20.34 12.55
C LYS A 321 -11.27 -19.89 14.01
N LYS A 322 -10.11 -19.90 14.66
CA LYS A 322 -9.96 -19.51 16.06
C LYS A 322 -9.81 -18.00 16.18
N ALA A 323 -10.91 -17.27 16.02
CA ALA A 323 -11.00 -15.85 16.31
C ALA A 323 -11.56 -15.63 17.72
N GLN A 324 -10.83 -14.90 18.55
CA GLN A 324 -11.31 -14.45 19.86
C GLN A 324 -11.89 -13.05 19.68
N ILE A 325 -13.18 -12.86 19.98
CA ILE A 325 -13.85 -11.56 19.87
C ILE A 325 -14.57 -11.27 21.18
N THR A 326 -14.30 -10.11 21.76
CA THR A 326 -14.91 -9.67 23.02
C THR A 326 -15.31 -8.21 22.91
N ALA A 327 -16.55 -7.88 23.30
CA ALA A 327 -16.96 -6.48 23.41
C ALA A 327 -16.16 -5.81 24.56
N SER A 328 -15.70 -4.59 24.33
CA SER A 328 -14.86 -3.83 25.27
C SER A 328 -15.38 -2.43 25.58
N GLY A 329 -16.70 -2.23 25.46
CA GLY A 329 -17.39 -0.98 25.80
C GLY A 329 -17.63 -0.07 24.59
N THR A 330 -17.78 1.22 24.87
CA THR A 330 -18.06 2.26 23.88
C THR A 330 -17.13 3.46 24.04
N SER A 331 -16.92 4.22 22.97
CA SER A 331 -16.20 5.49 22.96
C SER A 331 -16.92 6.45 22.01
N GLY A 332 -17.60 7.45 22.56
CA GLY A 332 -18.55 8.26 21.79
C GLY A 332 -19.62 7.37 21.15
N GLU A 333 -19.80 7.51 19.83
CA GLU A 333 -20.74 6.70 19.03
C GLU A 333 -20.17 5.33 18.60
N TYR A 334 -18.93 5.00 18.98
CA TYR A 334 -18.30 3.74 18.60
C TYR A 334 -18.54 2.64 19.63
N HIS A 335 -18.88 1.46 19.13
CA HIS A 335 -18.81 0.20 19.86
C HIS A 335 -17.43 -0.43 19.67
N LEU A 336 -16.77 -0.74 20.77
CA LEU A 336 -15.41 -1.27 20.78
C LEU A 336 -15.39 -2.77 21.02
N TYR A 337 -14.52 -3.47 20.29
CA TYR A 337 -14.26 -4.89 20.42
C TYR A 337 -12.76 -5.15 20.46
N LYS A 338 -12.34 -6.14 21.25
CA LYS A 338 -10.98 -6.70 21.22
C LYS A 338 -10.99 -8.01 20.45
N LEU A 339 -10.14 -8.09 19.42
CA LEU A 339 -10.02 -9.29 18.58
C LEU A 339 -8.62 -9.90 18.73
N GLY A 340 -8.52 -11.21 18.54
CA GLY A 340 -7.25 -11.93 18.40
C GLY A 340 -7.39 -13.11 17.46
N PHE A 341 -6.38 -13.32 16.61
CA PHE A 341 -6.35 -14.36 15.60
C PHE A 341 -5.16 -15.27 15.84
N THR A 342 -5.39 -16.58 15.92
CA THR A 342 -4.30 -17.57 16.08
C THR A 342 -4.08 -18.43 14.83
N THR A 343 -4.99 -18.36 13.86
CA THR A 343 -4.87 -19.06 12.58
C THR A 343 -4.21 -18.12 11.58
N LEU A 344 -3.01 -18.47 11.12
CA LEU A 344 -2.28 -17.70 10.09
C LEU A 344 -3.07 -17.62 8.78
N GLY A 345 -2.84 -16.56 8.01
CA GLY A 345 -3.55 -16.28 6.77
C GLY A 345 -4.85 -15.52 6.97
N CYS A 346 -5.73 -15.60 5.98
CA CYS A 346 -6.96 -14.80 5.98
C CYS A 346 -7.93 -15.23 7.09
N ASN A 347 -8.58 -14.27 7.74
CA ASN A 347 -9.61 -14.47 8.76
C ASN A 347 -10.77 -13.49 8.53
N TYR A 348 -12.01 -13.98 8.46
CA TYR A 348 -13.18 -13.11 8.31
C TYR A 348 -13.85 -12.78 9.64
N VAL A 349 -14.34 -11.54 9.73
CA VAL A 349 -15.20 -11.07 10.83
C VAL A 349 -16.49 -10.56 10.21
N THR A 350 -17.62 -11.18 10.58
CA THR A 350 -18.95 -10.75 10.14
C THR A 350 -19.57 -9.88 11.22
N VAL A 351 -20.01 -8.69 10.81
CA VAL A 351 -20.82 -7.76 11.62
C VAL A 351 -22.24 -7.82 11.10
N THR A 352 -23.21 -8.03 11.99
CA THR A 352 -24.64 -7.94 11.69
C THR A 352 -25.24 -6.73 12.38
N PHE A 353 -26.09 -5.98 11.68
CA PHE A 353 -26.63 -4.71 12.16
C PHE A 353 -27.97 -4.37 11.51
N GLY A 354 -28.81 -3.62 12.21
CA GLY A 354 -30.06 -3.06 11.66
C GLY A 354 -31.04 -4.08 11.08
N ASN A 355 -31.21 -5.23 11.76
CA ASN A 355 -32.12 -6.33 11.47
C ASN A 355 -31.96 -6.88 10.05
N LEU A 356 -31.07 -7.88 9.90
CA LEU A 356 -30.74 -8.64 8.67
C LEU A 356 -29.70 -8.05 7.72
N ARG A 357 -29.12 -6.87 8.00
CA ARG A 357 -27.95 -6.39 7.23
C ARG A 357 -26.65 -6.92 7.81
N SER A 358 -25.67 -7.10 6.93
CA SER A 358 -24.35 -7.59 7.34
C SER A 358 -23.20 -6.98 6.54
N ALA A 359 -22.01 -7.02 7.15
CA ALA A 359 -20.74 -6.67 6.54
C ALA A 359 -19.68 -7.70 6.89
N VAL A 360 -18.79 -8.01 5.95
CA VAL A 360 -17.66 -8.94 6.16
C VAL A 360 -16.36 -8.16 6.08
N LEU A 361 -15.63 -8.11 7.19
CA LEU A 361 -14.29 -7.53 7.29
C LEU A 361 -13.25 -8.62 7.09
N GLN A 362 -12.13 -8.31 6.45
CA GLN A 362 -11.03 -9.26 6.28
C GLN A 362 -9.77 -8.85 7.03
N PHE A 363 -9.25 -9.80 7.80
CA PHE A 363 -7.97 -9.71 8.49
C PHE A 363 -6.99 -10.75 7.92
N TYR A 364 -5.70 -10.53 8.12
CA TYR A 364 -4.67 -11.51 7.78
C TYR A 364 -3.73 -11.69 8.95
N SER A 365 -3.70 -12.88 9.54
CA SER A 365 -2.83 -13.17 10.66
C SER A 365 -1.45 -13.62 10.17
N ILE A 366 -0.41 -13.00 10.71
CA ILE A 366 1.00 -13.34 10.43
C ILE A 366 1.69 -13.80 11.71
N GLU A 367 2.88 -14.40 11.60
CA GLU A 367 3.71 -14.63 12.77
C GLU A 367 4.20 -13.30 13.39
N PRO A 368 4.69 -13.31 14.65
CA PRO A 368 5.38 -12.15 15.21
C PRO A 368 6.44 -11.60 14.26
N ILE A 369 6.51 -10.28 14.09
CA ILE A 369 7.35 -9.62 13.08
C ILE A 369 8.83 -10.00 13.23
N GLU A 370 9.35 -10.07 14.46
CA GLU A 370 10.74 -10.50 14.74
C GLU A 370 11.02 -11.92 14.18
N VAL A 371 10.04 -12.83 14.24
CA VAL A 371 10.16 -14.19 13.70
C VAL A 371 10.21 -14.17 12.19
N LEU A 372 9.36 -13.36 11.54
CA LEU A 372 9.38 -13.20 10.07
C LEU A 372 10.70 -12.63 9.57
N ILE A 373 11.21 -11.57 10.21
CA ILE A 373 12.51 -10.96 9.87
C ILE A 373 13.62 -12.01 9.91
N LYS A 374 13.67 -12.83 10.97
CA LYS A 374 14.70 -13.87 11.14
C LYS A 374 14.54 -15.03 10.17
N LYS A 375 13.30 -15.47 9.89
CA LYS A 375 13.03 -16.55 8.93
C LYS A 375 13.43 -16.12 7.52
N HIS A 376 13.02 -14.93 7.11
CA HIS A 376 13.30 -14.44 5.77
C HIS A 376 14.80 -14.16 5.56
N SER A 377 15.49 -13.54 6.53
CA SER A 377 16.94 -13.31 6.43
C SER A 377 17.74 -14.61 6.29
N ALA A 378 17.38 -15.63 7.07
CA ALA A 378 17.98 -16.95 6.98
C ALA A 378 17.66 -17.60 5.62
N PHE A 379 16.43 -17.45 5.13
CA PHE A 379 16.00 -17.95 3.83
C PHE A 379 16.83 -17.34 2.69
N LEU A 380 17.00 -16.01 2.67
CA LEU A 380 17.82 -15.34 1.66
C LEU A 380 19.24 -15.89 1.59
N ALA A 381 19.91 -15.99 2.75
CA ALA A 381 21.29 -16.44 2.83
C ALA A 381 21.49 -17.93 2.47
N GLN A 382 20.47 -18.76 2.68
CA GLN A 382 20.53 -20.22 2.47
C GLN A 382 19.99 -20.67 1.12
N HIS A 383 18.93 -20.02 0.63
CA HIS A 383 18.14 -20.48 -0.50
C HIS A 383 18.15 -19.52 -1.69
N GLN A 384 18.24 -18.21 -1.50
CA GLN A 384 18.23 -17.25 -2.61
C GLN A 384 19.60 -16.80 -3.09
N LEU A 385 20.66 -16.96 -2.29
CA LEU A 385 22.02 -16.71 -2.74
C LEU A 385 22.54 -17.86 -3.62
N ALA A 386 22.71 -17.63 -4.91
CA ALA A 386 23.28 -18.60 -5.83
C ALA A 386 24.77 -18.85 -5.52
N LYS A 387 25.15 -20.12 -5.38
CA LYS A 387 26.54 -20.56 -5.16
C LYS A 387 26.94 -21.58 -6.20
N THR A 388 27.85 -21.19 -7.08
CA THR A 388 28.30 -21.99 -8.24
C THR A 388 29.71 -21.56 -8.65
N THR A 389 30.51 -22.44 -9.23
CA THR A 389 31.90 -22.11 -9.61
C THR A 389 32.05 -21.83 -11.10
N THR A 390 31.04 -22.11 -11.92
CA THR A 390 31.14 -22.09 -13.38
C THR A 390 30.13 -21.19 -14.06
N ARG A 391 29.15 -20.65 -13.33
CA ARG A 391 28.03 -19.92 -13.92
C ARG A 391 28.08 -18.41 -13.68
N GLY A 392 27.59 -17.64 -14.64
CA GLY A 392 27.56 -16.18 -14.69
C GLY A 392 26.76 -15.52 -13.59
N TYR A 393 25.92 -16.24 -12.87
CA TYR A 393 25.14 -15.73 -11.72
C TYR A 393 25.74 -16.09 -10.36
N ASN A 394 27.03 -16.48 -10.29
CA ASN A 394 27.63 -16.83 -9.00
C ASN A 394 27.60 -15.65 -8.00
N GLY A 395 27.01 -15.88 -6.83
CA GLY A 395 26.82 -14.88 -5.79
C GLY A 395 25.63 -13.96 -6.01
N ALA A 396 24.84 -14.13 -7.07
CA ALA A 396 23.62 -13.37 -7.27
C ALA A 396 22.56 -13.79 -6.23
N PHE A 397 21.78 -12.83 -5.73
CA PHE A 397 20.49 -13.17 -5.14
C PHE A 397 19.51 -13.33 -6.30
N LEU A 398 18.94 -14.53 -6.42
CA LEU A 398 18.01 -14.88 -7.49
C LEU A 398 16.60 -15.07 -6.93
N GLN A 399 15.62 -15.00 -7.83
CA GLN A 399 14.23 -15.24 -7.47
C GLN A 399 14.03 -16.69 -7.06
N TRP A 400 13.14 -16.92 -6.10
CA TRP A 400 12.71 -18.24 -5.66
C TRP A 400 11.28 -18.49 -6.11
N ASP A 401 11.04 -19.60 -6.78
CA ASP A 401 9.69 -20.04 -7.13
C ASP A 401 9.15 -21.00 -6.08
N MET A 402 8.12 -20.58 -5.35
CA MET A 402 7.47 -21.42 -4.32
C MET A 402 6.79 -22.66 -4.91
N THR A 403 6.36 -22.64 -6.17
CA THR A 403 5.65 -23.78 -6.79
C THR A 403 6.61 -24.91 -7.16
N THR A 404 7.79 -24.57 -7.66
CA THR A 404 8.84 -25.54 -8.03
C THR A 404 9.86 -25.76 -6.91
N ARG A 405 9.89 -24.87 -5.90
CA ARG A 405 10.78 -24.88 -4.73
C ARG A 405 12.24 -24.83 -5.16
N LYS A 406 12.52 -23.92 -6.08
CA LYS A 406 13.83 -23.75 -6.72
C LYS A 406 14.15 -22.29 -6.92
N LEU A 407 15.46 -22.02 -6.97
CA LEU A 407 15.98 -20.80 -7.54
C LEU A 407 15.69 -20.76 -9.03
N ILE A 408 15.23 -19.61 -9.51
CA ILE A 408 15.11 -19.31 -10.93
C ILE A 408 16.48 -18.88 -11.40
N THR A 409 17.08 -19.68 -12.26
CA THR A 409 18.40 -19.44 -12.85
C THR A 409 18.27 -19.35 -14.37
N TRP A 410 19.33 -18.91 -15.04
CA TRP A 410 19.37 -18.88 -16.51
C TRP A 410 18.99 -20.21 -17.15
N ASP A 411 19.39 -21.33 -16.53
CA ASP A 411 19.16 -22.68 -17.07
C ASP A 411 17.69 -23.12 -17.00
N ASP A 412 16.96 -22.60 -16.01
CA ASP A 412 15.60 -23.03 -15.67
C ASP A 412 14.57 -21.89 -15.86
N TYR A 413 14.99 -20.73 -16.40
CA TYR A 413 14.12 -19.57 -16.59
C TYR A 413 13.09 -19.86 -17.70
N PRO A 414 11.78 -19.84 -17.39
CA PRO A 414 10.75 -20.15 -18.38
C PRO A 414 10.45 -18.97 -19.32
N GLY A 415 10.91 -17.76 -19.00
CA GLY A 415 10.71 -16.58 -19.84
C GLY A 415 11.70 -16.54 -21.01
N GLY A 416 11.25 -16.06 -22.16
CA GLY A 416 12.11 -15.77 -23.31
C GLY A 416 12.01 -14.31 -23.71
N GLY A 417 12.98 -13.81 -24.48
CA GLY A 417 12.92 -12.46 -25.06
C GLY A 417 13.48 -11.39 -24.12
N TRP A 418 12.80 -10.25 -23.98
CA TRP A 418 13.40 -9.07 -23.33
C TRP A 418 13.54 -9.15 -21.81
N LYS A 419 12.92 -10.14 -21.15
CA LYS A 419 12.92 -10.32 -19.68
C LYS A 419 13.93 -11.34 -19.15
N GLU A 420 14.85 -11.79 -19.99
CA GLU A 420 15.97 -12.68 -19.68
C GLU A 420 16.75 -12.26 -18.41
N TRP A 421 16.76 -10.97 -18.08
CA TRP A 421 17.43 -10.40 -16.89
C TRP A 421 16.87 -10.86 -15.54
N MET A 422 15.62 -11.33 -15.49
CA MET A 422 15.00 -11.85 -14.26
C MET A 422 15.76 -13.06 -13.69
N ALA A 423 16.53 -13.76 -14.54
CA ALA A 423 17.32 -14.93 -14.16
C ALA A 423 18.76 -14.59 -13.69
N GLY A 424 19.20 -13.34 -13.81
CA GLY A 424 20.59 -12.96 -13.56
C GLY A 424 20.85 -12.17 -12.29
N GLY A 425 19.82 -11.81 -11.52
CA GLY A 425 19.97 -11.14 -10.21
C GLY A 425 20.38 -9.67 -10.29
N SER A 426 20.21 -9.04 -11.45
CA SER A 426 20.18 -7.57 -11.59
C SER A 426 18.80 -7.02 -11.27
N ASP A 427 18.64 -5.70 -11.40
CA ASP A 427 17.37 -5.02 -11.16
C ASP A 427 16.92 -5.16 -9.70
N ASP A 428 15.80 -4.55 -9.36
CA ASP A 428 15.32 -4.38 -7.99
C ASP A 428 15.05 -5.74 -7.31
N LEU A 429 14.53 -6.70 -8.08
CA LEU A 429 14.28 -8.07 -7.61
C LEU A 429 15.53 -8.85 -7.21
N GLY A 430 16.70 -8.50 -7.73
CA GLY A 430 17.98 -9.18 -7.45
C GLY A 430 18.89 -8.39 -6.51
N LEU A 431 18.70 -7.07 -6.44
CA LEU A 431 19.54 -6.15 -5.64
C LEU A 431 18.93 -5.79 -4.30
N ALA A 432 17.60 -5.73 -4.18
CA ALA A 432 16.92 -5.45 -2.92
C ALA A 432 17.19 -6.48 -1.80
N PRO A 433 17.32 -7.81 -2.07
CA PRO A 433 17.62 -8.79 -1.02
C PRO A 433 18.89 -8.48 -0.23
N ALA A 434 19.95 -8.00 -0.89
CA ALA A 434 21.19 -7.61 -0.23
C ALA A 434 21.03 -6.32 0.61
N ALA A 435 20.22 -5.37 0.13
CA ALA A 435 19.89 -4.15 0.86
C ALA A 435 19.10 -4.47 2.14
N PHE A 436 18.06 -5.30 2.05
CA PHE A 436 17.31 -5.78 3.21
C PHE A 436 18.20 -6.57 4.17
N LEU A 437 18.93 -7.58 3.69
CA LEU A 437 19.75 -8.44 4.55
C LEU A 437 20.82 -7.64 5.30
N SER A 438 21.44 -6.65 4.63
CA SER A 438 22.43 -5.78 5.25
C SER A 438 21.81 -4.81 6.26
N GLU A 439 20.64 -4.24 6.01
CA GLU A 439 19.92 -3.42 7.01
C GLU A 439 19.47 -4.26 8.20
N LYS A 440 18.97 -5.48 7.94
CA LYS A 440 18.61 -6.45 8.97
C LYS A 440 19.81 -6.75 9.85
N CYS A 441 20.98 -7.02 9.27
CA CYS A 441 22.20 -7.30 10.03
C CYS A 441 22.73 -6.10 10.82
N PHE A 442 22.33 -4.87 10.48
CA PHE A 442 22.60 -3.72 11.33
C PHE A 442 21.82 -3.79 12.65
N TYR A 443 20.57 -4.26 12.65
CA TYR A 443 19.76 -4.43 13.87
C TYR A 443 19.95 -5.80 14.56
N PHE A 444 20.16 -6.85 13.78
CA PHE A 444 20.27 -8.25 14.20
C PHE A 444 21.48 -8.91 13.55
N PRO A 445 22.71 -8.64 14.01
CA PRO A 445 23.92 -9.10 13.36
C PRO A 445 24.04 -10.63 13.41
N VAL A 446 24.25 -11.25 12.25
CA VAL A 446 24.49 -12.69 12.10
C VAL A 446 25.64 -12.92 11.12
N GLN A 447 26.74 -13.49 11.61
CA GLN A 447 27.98 -13.63 10.83
C GLN A 447 27.77 -14.38 9.50
N SER A 448 26.96 -15.44 9.47
CA SER A 448 26.71 -16.23 8.25
C SER A 448 25.94 -15.44 7.17
N GLU A 449 25.03 -14.56 7.57
CA GLU A 449 24.29 -13.68 6.66
C GLU A 449 25.21 -12.56 6.12
N ILE A 450 26.05 -11.99 6.97
CA ILE A 450 27.05 -10.97 6.58
C ILE A 450 28.07 -11.56 5.61
N SER A 451 28.48 -12.81 5.85
CA SER A 451 29.33 -13.58 4.93
C SER A 451 28.64 -13.83 3.58
N ALA A 452 27.32 -13.98 3.56
CA ALA A 452 26.53 -14.12 2.33
C ALA A 452 26.49 -12.81 1.54
N ILE A 453 26.31 -11.66 2.20
CA ILE A 453 26.41 -10.32 1.57
C ILE A 453 27.80 -10.09 0.99
N ASP A 454 28.86 -10.42 1.73
CA ASP A 454 30.21 -10.28 1.22
C ASP A 454 30.53 -11.21 0.04
N TYR A 455 29.92 -12.40 0.04
CA TYR A 455 30.01 -13.32 -1.10
C TYR A 455 29.33 -12.72 -2.34
N HIS A 456 28.15 -12.12 -2.17
CA HIS A 456 27.44 -11.40 -3.22
C HIS A 456 28.26 -10.22 -3.76
N ILE A 457 28.77 -9.36 -2.87
CA ILE A 457 29.61 -8.22 -3.25
C ILE A 457 30.81 -8.66 -4.07
N LYS A 458 31.56 -9.67 -3.59
CA LYS A 458 32.79 -10.12 -4.25
C LYS A 458 32.51 -10.79 -5.59
N ASN A 459 31.63 -11.79 -5.58
CA ASN A 459 31.51 -12.71 -6.72
C ASN A 459 30.49 -12.25 -7.75
N PHE A 460 29.45 -11.53 -7.33
CA PHE A 460 28.41 -11.06 -8.24
C PHE A 460 28.59 -9.60 -8.62
N LEU A 461 28.56 -8.70 -7.62
CA LEU A 461 28.64 -7.26 -7.90
C LEU A 461 29.96 -6.91 -8.60
N PHE A 462 31.12 -7.20 -7.99
CA PHE A 462 32.41 -6.94 -8.63
C PHE A 462 32.80 -7.98 -9.70
N GLY A 463 32.18 -9.16 -9.69
CA GLY A 463 32.50 -10.22 -10.66
C GLY A 463 31.82 -10.04 -12.01
N TYR A 464 30.56 -9.58 -12.02
CA TYR A 464 29.72 -9.56 -13.21
C TYR A 464 28.98 -8.22 -13.42
N LEU A 465 28.33 -7.67 -12.38
CA LEU A 465 27.38 -6.57 -12.56
C LEU A 465 28.03 -5.17 -12.63
N ILE A 466 29.04 -4.93 -11.81
CA ILE A 466 29.84 -3.68 -11.74
C ILE A 466 31.07 -3.90 -12.62
N GLY A 467 30.91 -3.72 -13.93
CA GLY A 467 31.81 -4.35 -14.89
C GLY A 467 32.52 -3.45 -15.89
N ALA A 468 32.15 -2.18 -16.05
CA ALA A 468 32.88 -1.34 -17.00
C ALA A 468 34.24 -0.96 -16.42
N ARG A 469 35.32 -1.37 -17.09
CA ARG A 469 36.67 -0.87 -16.81
C ARG A 469 36.93 0.33 -17.69
N GLY A 470 37.50 1.39 -17.12
CA GLY A 470 37.94 2.54 -17.88
C GLY A 470 39.05 2.15 -18.87
N SER A 471 39.41 3.06 -19.78
CA SER A 471 40.54 2.87 -20.70
C SER A 471 41.89 2.68 -19.97
N ASP A 472 41.94 2.95 -18.66
CA ASP A 472 43.09 2.77 -17.77
C ASP A 472 43.00 1.50 -16.91
N ASP A 473 42.10 0.56 -17.24
CA ASP A 473 41.86 -0.73 -16.56
C ASP A 473 41.39 -0.60 -15.09
N LYS A 474 41.01 0.60 -14.64
CA LYS A 474 40.39 0.81 -13.32
C LYS A 474 38.90 0.52 -13.36
N LEU A 475 38.34 0.09 -12.22
CA LEU A 475 36.88 -0.02 -12.08
C LEU A 475 36.23 1.34 -12.33
N ALA A 476 35.29 1.39 -13.26
CA ALA A 476 34.51 2.59 -13.53
C ALA A 476 33.23 2.68 -12.68
N PHE A 477 32.91 1.67 -11.86
CA PHE A 477 31.69 1.62 -11.04
C PHE A 477 30.40 1.85 -11.84
N GLN A 478 30.41 1.56 -13.15
CA GLN A 478 29.19 1.56 -13.96
C GLN A 478 28.48 0.23 -13.71
N VAL A 479 27.15 0.29 -13.56
CA VAL A 479 26.31 -0.85 -13.21
C VAL A 479 25.50 -1.21 -14.44
N TYR A 480 25.59 -2.46 -14.90
CA TYR A 480 24.76 -2.89 -16.01
C TYR A 480 23.28 -2.89 -15.60
N ARG A 481 22.42 -2.40 -16.50
CA ARG A 481 20.97 -2.24 -16.25
C ARG A 481 20.28 -3.58 -16.04
N TRP A 482 20.66 -4.55 -16.87
CA TRP A 482 20.05 -5.86 -16.98
C TRP A 482 21.16 -6.89 -17.20
N TYR A 483 21.17 -7.91 -16.36
CA TYR A 483 22.08 -9.03 -16.46
C TYR A 483 21.28 -10.31 -16.51
N ASP A 484 21.50 -11.11 -17.54
CA ASP A 484 20.76 -12.35 -17.81
C ASP A 484 21.31 -13.56 -17.05
N GLY A 485 22.45 -13.42 -16.38
CA GLY A 485 23.08 -14.51 -15.64
C GLY A 485 23.93 -15.44 -16.50
N GLN A 486 24.09 -15.14 -17.80
CA GLN A 486 24.97 -15.91 -18.68
C GLN A 486 26.45 -15.70 -18.34
N ASP A 487 27.28 -16.67 -18.68
CA ASP A 487 28.72 -16.61 -18.42
C ASP A 487 29.39 -15.50 -19.24
N GLY A 488 30.19 -14.66 -18.58
CA GLY A 488 30.99 -13.61 -19.23
C GLY A 488 30.39 -12.22 -19.10
N THR A 489 30.61 -11.37 -20.12
CA THR A 489 30.02 -10.02 -20.14
C THR A 489 28.54 -10.12 -20.51
N PRO A 490 27.63 -9.43 -19.80
CA PRO A 490 26.23 -9.36 -20.18
C PRO A 490 26.04 -9.07 -21.68
N LYS A 491 25.06 -9.71 -22.31
CA LYS A 491 24.61 -9.32 -23.66
C LYS A 491 24.16 -7.85 -23.69
N ASP A 492 23.60 -7.38 -22.59
CA ASP A 492 23.17 -6.00 -22.40
C ASP A 492 24.13 -5.25 -21.46
N THR A 493 25.01 -4.44 -22.05
CA THR A 493 25.96 -3.61 -21.30
C THR A 493 25.46 -2.19 -21.07
N GLY A 494 24.17 -1.92 -21.29
CA GLY A 494 23.58 -0.62 -20.98
C GLY A 494 23.71 -0.31 -19.50
N ILE A 495 23.99 0.94 -19.15
CA ILE A 495 24.24 1.36 -17.76
C ILE A 495 23.23 2.40 -17.25
N TRP A 496 22.15 2.61 -18.00
CA TRP A 496 21.29 3.78 -17.81
C TRP A 496 20.24 3.62 -16.70
N ARG A 497 20.04 2.40 -16.16
CA ARG A 497 19.03 2.15 -15.12
C ARG A 497 19.53 2.64 -13.77
N ALA A 498 19.25 3.91 -13.47
CA ALA A 498 19.71 4.59 -12.26
C ALA A 498 19.27 3.91 -10.96
N TYR A 499 18.07 3.30 -10.95
CA TYR A 499 17.53 2.53 -9.82
C TYR A 499 18.48 1.41 -9.31
N ASN A 500 19.23 0.73 -10.18
CA ASN A 500 20.18 -0.31 -9.73
C ASN A 500 21.28 0.24 -8.81
N TYR A 501 21.69 1.49 -9.03
CA TYR A 501 22.78 2.12 -8.29
C TYR A 501 22.40 2.41 -6.84
N THR A 502 21.14 2.75 -6.57
CA THR A 502 20.67 3.07 -5.21
C THR A 502 20.72 1.83 -4.31
N HIS A 503 20.23 0.68 -4.77
CA HIS A 503 20.26 -0.58 -4.02
C HIS A 503 21.68 -1.05 -3.69
N ILE A 504 22.59 -0.95 -4.65
CA ILE A 504 23.99 -1.30 -4.46
C ILE A 504 24.66 -0.35 -3.46
N ALA A 505 24.41 0.96 -3.58
CA ALA A 505 24.94 1.94 -2.62
C ALA A 505 24.43 1.70 -1.20
N ASN A 506 23.14 1.33 -1.06
CA ASN A 506 22.53 0.98 0.23
C ASN A 506 23.20 -0.25 0.86
N THR A 507 23.45 -1.30 0.08
CA THR A 507 24.15 -2.50 0.53
C THR A 507 25.55 -2.16 1.04
N PHE A 508 26.32 -1.37 0.29
CA PHE A 508 27.65 -0.92 0.71
C PHE A 508 27.59 -0.05 1.97
N PHE A 509 26.67 0.90 2.03
CA PHE A 509 26.54 1.77 3.19
C PHE A 509 26.16 1.00 4.46
N ASN A 510 25.29 0.01 4.35
CA ASN A 510 24.93 -0.86 5.47
C ASN A 510 26.10 -1.70 5.97
N MET A 511 26.95 -2.21 5.06
CA MET A 511 28.18 -2.91 5.44
C MET A 511 29.19 -1.99 6.13
N TYR A 512 29.27 -0.71 5.74
CA TYR A 512 30.01 0.31 6.50
C TYR A 512 29.45 0.47 7.92
N LYS A 513 28.13 0.65 8.07
CA LYS A 513 27.48 0.78 9.39
C LYS A 513 27.78 -0.43 10.27
N ILE A 514 27.63 -1.65 9.74
CA ILE A 514 27.91 -2.91 10.46
C ILE A 514 29.36 -2.98 10.91
N GLY A 515 30.31 -2.78 10.01
CA GLY A 515 31.74 -2.90 10.34
C GLY A 515 32.23 -1.85 11.33
N LYS A 516 31.57 -0.67 11.40
CA LYS A 516 31.81 0.32 12.46
C LYS A 516 31.15 -0.07 13.79
N ALA A 517 29.94 -0.60 13.73
CA ALA A 517 29.12 -0.86 14.91
C ALA A 517 29.56 -2.11 15.69
N TYR A 518 30.05 -3.15 15.01
CA TYR A 518 30.24 -4.48 15.57
C TYR A 518 31.66 -5.02 15.33
N PRO A 519 32.64 -4.75 16.21
CA PRO A 519 34.03 -5.17 16.04
C PRO A 519 34.26 -6.69 16.00
N TRP A 520 33.31 -7.49 16.48
CA TRP A 520 33.36 -8.95 16.47
C TRP A 520 32.80 -9.57 15.18
N ILE A 521 32.16 -8.76 14.33
CA ILE A 521 31.70 -9.20 13.02
C ILE A 521 32.84 -9.05 12.03
N GLU A 522 33.17 -10.16 11.37
CA GLU A 522 34.16 -10.15 10.30
C GLU A 522 33.49 -9.74 8.99
N THR A 523 33.98 -8.66 8.39
CA THR A 523 33.62 -8.22 7.04
C THR A 523 34.81 -8.37 6.10
N ARG A 524 34.54 -8.58 4.81
CA ARG A 524 35.57 -8.77 3.78
C ARG A 524 36.43 -7.53 3.54
N TYR A 525 35.80 -6.38 3.52
CA TYR A 525 36.48 -5.10 3.35
C TYR A 525 36.42 -4.31 4.66
N LYS A 526 37.29 -3.31 4.80
CA LYS A 526 37.25 -2.40 5.95
C LYS A 526 36.06 -1.45 5.82
N PRO A 527 35.53 -0.89 6.93
CA PRO A 527 34.38 0.01 6.88
C PRO A 527 34.55 1.17 5.89
N LEU A 528 35.70 1.86 5.91
CA LEU A 528 35.96 2.99 5.00
C LEU A 528 36.00 2.60 3.52
N GLU A 529 36.35 1.35 3.20
CA GLU A 529 36.31 0.86 1.83
C GLU A 529 34.86 0.72 1.36
N TYR A 530 33.96 0.16 2.18
CA TYR A 530 32.53 0.11 1.86
C TYR A 530 31.92 1.51 1.68
N LEU A 531 32.24 2.47 2.54
CA LEU A 531 31.77 3.85 2.39
C LEU A 531 32.27 4.47 1.08
N THR A 532 33.52 4.19 0.70
CA THR A 532 34.08 4.61 -0.59
C THR A 532 33.32 3.97 -1.76
N PHE A 533 33.01 2.68 -1.69
CA PHE A 533 32.24 1.98 -2.74
C PHE A 533 30.83 2.56 -2.89
N ALA A 534 30.13 2.84 -1.78
CA ALA A 534 28.82 3.48 -1.81
C ALA A 534 28.88 4.83 -2.54
N TYR A 535 29.88 5.66 -2.22
CA TYR A 535 30.08 6.94 -2.88
C TYR A 535 30.41 6.80 -4.37
N GLU A 536 31.31 5.90 -4.77
CA GLU A 536 31.71 5.75 -6.17
C GLU A 536 30.55 5.25 -7.05
N ILE A 537 29.68 4.40 -6.52
CA ILE A 537 28.44 3.97 -7.19
C ILE A 537 27.51 5.17 -7.40
N LEU A 538 27.22 5.95 -6.36
CA LEU A 538 26.36 7.12 -6.49
C LEU A 538 26.97 8.16 -7.44
N GLN A 539 28.28 8.43 -7.34
CA GLN A 539 28.96 9.34 -8.27
C GLN A 539 28.83 8.85 -9.71
N SER A 540 28.99 7.55 -9.95
CA SER A 540 28.88 6.94 -11.27
C SER A 540 27.48 7.13 -11.86
N MET A 541 26.43 6.91 -11.06
CA MET A 541 25.03 7.17 -11.44
C MET A 541 24.84 8.58 -12.03
N TYR A 542 25.35 9.61 -11.33
CA TYR A 542 25.21 11.01 -11.76
C TYR A 542 26.16 11.44 -12.90
N CYS A 543 27.31 10.78 -13.07
CA CYS A 543 28.36 11.25 -13.98
C CYS A 543 28.54 10.42 -15.25
N LYS A 544 28.08 9.16 -15.26
CA LYS A 544 28.45 8.19 -16.31
C LYS A 544 27.27 7.64 -17.09
N ILE A 545 26.04 7.79 -16.60
CA ILE A 545 24.84 7.48 -17.36
C ILE A 545 24.77 8.41 -18.58
N SER A 546 24.80 7.84 -19.77
CA SER A 546 24.76 8.60 -21.02
C SER A 546 23.32 9.03 -21.37
N LEU A 547 23.19 10.19 -22.00
CA LEU A 547 21.93 10.72 -22.53
C LEU A 547 21.99 10.85 -24.06
N PRO A 548 20.87 10.68 -24.78
CA PRO A 548 19.56 10.25 -24.26
C PRO A 548 19.56 8.76 -23.91
N ASN A 549 18.69 8.36 -22.98
CA ASN A 549 18.41 6.96 -22.67
C ASN A 549 16.88 6.77 -22.50
N PRO A 550 16.37 5.53 -22.43
CA PRO A 550 14.94 5.23 -22.45
C PRO A 550 14.10 5.88 -21.34
N ILE A 551 14.70 6.23 -20.20
CA ILE A 551 14.00 6.80 -19.04
C ILE A 551 14.45 8.24 -18.75
N GLY A 552 15.10 8.90 -19.72
CA GLY A 552 15.56 10.28 -19.59
C GLY A 552 16.69 10.47 -18.57
N ASP A 553 16.79 11.68 -18.01
CA ASP A 553 17.81 11.98 -16.98
C ASP A 553 17.34 11.53 -15.59
N ALA A 554 17.06 10.22 -15.46
CA ALA A 554 16.49 9.63 -14.25
C ALA A 554 17.29 9.93 -12.97
N ALA A 555 18.62 10.01 -13.08
CA ALA A 555 19.48 10.36 -11.96
C ALA A 555 19.15 11.76 -11.40
N ASN A 556 18.80 12.73 -12.25
CA ASN A 556 18.54 14.12 -11.85
C ASN A 556 17.06 14.51 -11.81
N GLU A 557 16.15 13.72 -12.38
CA GLU A 557 14.74 14.11 -12.59
C GLU A 557 13.72 13.18 -11.93
N LEU A 558 14.03 11.88 -11.76
CA LEU A 558 13.08 10.89 -11.21
C LEU A 558 13.39 10.57 -9.74
N GLY A 559 12.36 10.25 -8.96
CA GLY A 559 12.55 9.63 -7.65
C GLY A 559 12.99 8.18 -7.79
N LEU A 560 14.20 7.88 -7.29
CA LEU A 560 14.77 6.53 -7.34
C LEU A 560 14.56 5.85 -5.99
N MET A 561 13.85 4.74 -5.96
CA MET A 561 13.58 4.03 -4.72
C MET A 561 14.86 3.61 -4.00
N GLY A 562 14.92 3.92 -2.71
CA GLY A 562 16.08 3.67 -1.85
C GLY A 562 17.01 4.88 -1.69
N GLU A 563 16.62 6.08 -2.12
CA GLU A 563 17.42 7.31 -1.95
C GLU A 563 17.38 7.86 -0.51
N SER A 564 16.54 7.32 0.39
CA SER A 564 16.44 7.78 1.78
C SER A 564 17.72 7.63 2.62
N THR A 565 18.70 6.85 2.17
CA THR A 565 20.01 6.73 2.82
C THR A 565 21.00 7.79 2.38
N VAL A 566 20.80 8.44 1.24
CA VAL A 566 21.76 9.41 0.68
C VAL A 566 22.11 10.52 1.69
N PRO A 567 21.15 11.07 2.47
CA PRO A 567 21.48 12.02 3.53
C PRO A 567 22.43 11.43 4.60
N GLU A 568 22.23 10.17 4.99
CA GLU A 568 23.09 9.46 5.95
C GLU A 568 24.49 9.20 5.36
N ILE A 569 24.58 8.87 4.07
CA ILE A 569 25.85 8.67 3.36
C ILE A 569 26.64 10.00 3.32
N ILE A 570 25.98 11.11 3.01
CA ILE A 570 26.62 12.45 3.01
C ILE A 570 27.17 12.78 4.41
N GLU A 571 26.42 12.50 5.47
CA GLU A 571 26.90 12.75 6.84
C GLU A 571 28.03 11.80 7.24
N ALA A 572 27.97 10.52 6.86
CA ALA A 572 29.06 9.58 7.11
C ALA A 572 30.36 10.01 6.41
N LEU A 573 30.29 10.46 5.15
CA LEU A 573 31.45 11.00 4.42
C LEU A 573 32.05 12.21 5.16
N LYS A 574 31.21 13.08 5.73
CA LYS A 574 31.66 14.22 6.53
C LYS A 574 32.36 13.77 7.82
N VAL A 575 31.74 12.86 8.56
CA VAL A 575 32.26 12.34 9.84
C VAL A 575 33.61 11.64 9.66
N GLU A 576 33.79 10.90 8.56
CA GLU A 576 35.05 10.22 8.23
C GLU A 576 36.08 11.15 7.54
N GLY A 577 35.77 12.44 7.38
CA GLY A 577 36.69 13.44 6.80
C GLY A 577 36.85 13.39 5.28
N MET A 578 35.98 12.65 4.58
CA MET A 578 35.94 12.54 3.11
C MET A 578 35.25 13.75 2.47
N ASN A 579 35.76 14.96 2.77
CA ASN A 579 35.10 16.24 2.48
C ASN A 579 34.86 16.49 0.98
N TYR A 580 35.78 16.07 0.10
CA TYR A 580 35.60 16.23 -1.35
C TYR A 580 34.43 15.40 -1.87
N GLN A 581 34.36 14.13 -1.45
CA GLN A 581 33.29 13.21 -1.78
C GLN A 581 31.95 13.72 -1.25
N GLN A 582 31.94 14.16 0.01
CA GLN A 582 30.77 14.76 0.65
C GLN A 582 30.22 15.95 -0.13
N GLN A 583 31.08 16.92 -0.49
CA GLN A 583 30.67 18.12 -1.23
C GLN A 583 30.17 17.77 -2.63
N LYS A 584 30.81 16.84 -3.32
CA LYS A 584 30.42 16.43 -4.67
C LYS A 584 29.06 15.73 -4.68
N LEU A 585 28.83 14.78 -3.77
CA LEU A 585 27.55 14.11 -3.65
C LEU A 585 26.44 15.10 -3.27
N ARG A 586 26.72 16.02 -2.34
CA ARG A 586 25.79 17.11 -1.99
C ARG A 586 25.41 17.96 -3.21
N ALA A 587 26.36 18.31 -4.07
CA ALA A 587 26.08 19.10 -5.27
C ALA A 587 25.18 18.37 -6.29
N PHE A 588 25.26 17.04 -6.40
CA PHE A 588 24.32 16.26 -7.22
C PHE A 588 22.91 16.32 -6.65
N ILE A 589 22.77 16.14 -5.33
CA ILE A 589 21.47 16.20 -4.66
C ILE A 589 20.86 17.59 -4.74
N ASP A 590 21.66 18.65 -4.59
CA ASP A 590 21.17 20.00 -4.78
C ASP A 590 20.63 20.19 -6.19
N ARG A 591 21.29 19.68 -7.24
CA ARG A 591 20.80 19.76 -8.63
C ARG A 591 19.45 19.07 -8.80
N LYS A 592 19.31 17.84 -8.28
CA LYS A 592 18.06 17.08 -8.33
C LYS A 592 16.93 17.79 -7.58
N LEU A 593 17.22 18.33 -6.40
CA LEU A 593 16.27 19.13 -5.63
C LEU A 593 15.82 20.39 -6.39
N HIS A 594 16.71 21.07 -7.12
CA HIS A 594 16.31 22.19 -7.97
C HIS A 594 15.30 21.78 -9.05
N HIS A 595 15.38 20.55 -9.58
CA HIS A 595 14.37 20.02 -10.49
C HIS A 595 13.03 19.84 -9.77
N TYR A 596 13.00 19.15 -8.62
CA TYR A 596 11.78 18.91 -7.84
C TYR A 596 11.05 20.20 -7.47
N LYS A 597 11.79 21.27 -7.14
CA LYS A 597 11.20 22.58 -6.81
C LYS A 597 10.49 23.26 -7.99
N ARG A 598 10.83 22.92 -9.23
CA ARG A 598 10.19 23.50 -10.43
C ARG A 598 9.01 22.69 -10.95
N VAL A 599 8.95 21.40 -10.64
CA VAL A 599 7.89 20.50 -11.11
C VAL A 599 6.77 20.45 -10.07
N LYS A 600 5.52 20.64 -10.49
CA LYS A 600 4.38 20.70 -9.57
C LYS A 600 4.17 19.37 -8.83
N TYR A 601 4.33 18.24 -9.52
CA TYR A 601 4.20 16.88 -9.00
C TYR A 601 5.40 16.02 -9.44
N PRO A 602 6.55 16.06 -8.73
CA PRO A 602 7.77 15.37 -9.13
C PRO A 602 7.77 13.88 -8.74
N PHE A 603 6.64 13.20 -8.92
CA PHE A 603 6.41 11.83 -8.41
C PHE A 603 6.41 10.74 -9.49
N ALA A 604 6.61 11.14 -10.75
CA ALA A 604 6.70 10.23 -11.88
C ALA A 604 7.91 9.29 -11.78
N SER A 605 7.81 8.15 -12.44
CA SER A 605 8.89 7.17 -12.63
C SER A 605 8.97 6.74 -14.11
N GLU A 606 9.37 5.50 -14.37
CA GLU A 606 9.13 4.81 -15.66
C GLU A 606 7.64 4.74 -16.02
N MET A 607 6.76 4.95 -15.05
CA MET A 607 5.32 5.01 -15.25
C MET A 607 4.72 6.32 -14.74
N THR A 608 3.53 6.65 -15.24
CA THR A 608 2.88 7.93 -15.01
C THR A 608 2.48 8.16 -13.55
N ILE A 609 1.90 7.15 -12.89
CA ILE A 609 1.54 7.16 -11.45
C ILE A 609 1.96 5.82 -10.83
N ASP A 610 3.19 5.75 -10.34
CA ASP A 610 3.82 4.49 -9.92
C ASP A 610 4.07 4.39 -8.41
N THR A 611 3.89 5.47 -7.66
CA THR A 611 4.23 5.60 -6.22
C THR A 611 5.73 5.49 -5.87
N THR A 612 6.57 5.01 -6.79
CA THR A 612 8.03 4.85 -6.67
C THR A 612 8.77 6.11 -6.19
N GLY A 613 8.36 7.28 -6.66
CA GLY A 613 9.11 8.51 -6.40
C GLY A 613 8.91 9.10 -5.00
N PHE A 614 7.90 8.65 -4.23
CA PHE A 614 7.54 9.34 -2.99
C PHE A 614 8.66 9.31 -1.95
N GLU A 615 9.22 8.13 -1.65
CA GLU A 615 10.29 7.97 -0.66
C GLU A 615 11.48 8.90 -0.95
N SER A 616 11.93 8.96 -2.21
CA SER A 616 13.06 9.77 -2.65
C SER A 616 12.74 11.25 -2.59
N VAL A 617 11.58 11.67 -3.12
CA VAL A 617 11.17 13.08 -3.14
C VAL A 617 11.03 13.61 -1.72
N TYR A 618 10.43 12.82 -0.82
CA TYR A 618 10.34 13.14 0.59
C TYR A 618 11.74 13.28 1.23
N ALA A 619 12.60 12.27 1.07
CA ALA A 619 13.93 12.26 1.66
C ALA A 619 14.79 13.46 1.21
N LEU A 620 14.77 13.78 -0.09
CA LEU A 620 15.53 14.90 -0.64
C LEU A 620 14.88 16.26 -0.34
N GLY A 621 13.55 16.31 -0.23
CA GLY A 621 12.82 17.47 0.29
C GLY A 621 13.30 17.88 1.68
N LYS A 622 13.54 16.89 2.57
CA LYS A 622 14.14 17.12 3.90
C LYS A 622 15.53 17.73 3.83
N VAL A 623 16.39 17.21 2.96
CA VAL A 623 17.76 17.75 2.73
C VAL A 623 17.71 19.21 2.26
N GLY A 624 16.67 19.54 1.50
CA GLY A 624 16.40 20.86 0.96
C GLY A 624 15.66 21.83 1.87
N PHE A 625 15.23 21.38 3.06
CA PHE A 625 14.34 22.10 3.96
C PHE A 625 13.05 22.60 3.27
N ASP A 626 12.51 21.81 2.34
CA ASP A 626 11.32 22.16 1.56
C ASP A 626 10.05 21.53 2.17
N VAL A 627 9.47 22.21 3.15
CA VAL A 627 8.27 21.74 3.85
C VAL A 627 7.07 21.60 2.90
N GLN A 628 6.95 22.45 1.88
CA GLN A 628 5.83 22.38 0.93
C GLN A 628 5.90 21.12 0.07
N LEU A 629 7.10 20.75 -0.40
CA LEU A 629 7.32 19.51 -1.13
C LEU A 629 7.05 18.29 -0.25
N ILE A 630 7.50 18.34 1.01
CA ILE A 630 7.27 17.29 2.01
C ILE A 630 5.77 17.07 2.27
N GLU A 631 5.01 18.13 2.51
CA GLU A 631 3.56 18.05 2.76
C GLU A 631 2.81 17.53 1.53
N LYS A 632 3.19 17.98 0.33
CA LYS A 632 2.62 17.49 -0.93
C LYS A 632 2.88 16.00 -1.13
N CYS A 633 4.11 15.56 -0.85
CA CYS A 633 4.50 14.15 -0.94
C CYS A 633 3.69 13.29 0.05
N GLN A 634 3.53 13.75 1.28
CA GLN A 634 2.72 13.06 2.29
C GLN A 634 1.26 12.90 1.84
N LYS A 635 0.63 13.97 1.37
CA LYS A 635 -0.76 13.92 0.89
C LYS A 635 -0.92 12.94 -0.26
N ALA A 636 -0.04 13.02 -1.25
CA ALA A 636 -0.07 12.13 -2.41
C ALA A 636 0.16 10.66 -2.03
N SER A 637 1.14 10.40 -1.16
CA SER A 637 1.41 9.04 -0.67
C SER A 637 0.24 8.43 0.10
N LEU A 638 -0.48 9.23 0.87
CA LEU A 638 -1.67 8.77 1.60
C LEU A 638 -2.85 8.51 0.66
N ALA A 639 -3.04 9.36 -0.36
CA ALA A 639 -4.11 9.22 -1.34
C ALA A 639 -3.94 7.99 -2.25
N CYS A 640 -2.70 7.63 -2.58
CA CYS A 640 -2.38 6.42 -3.34
C CYS A 640 -2.42 5.15 -2.47
N ARG A 641 -3.24 5.09 -1.41
CA ARG A 641 -3.36 3.92 -0.52
C ARG A 641 -4.79 3.63 -0.11
N GLY A 642 -5.09 2.35 0.10
CA GLY A 642 -6.41 1.93 0.56
C GLY A 642 -6.62 2.09 2.07
N LEU A 643 -7.87 2.35 2.45
CA LEU A 643 -8.36 2.36 3.85
C LEU A 643 -9.51 1.37 4.05
N GLN A 644 -9.83 0.58 3.02
CA GLN A 644 -10.94 -0.35 3.03
C GLN A 644 -10.68 -1.48 4.05
N PRO A 645 -11.71 -2.00 4.75
CA PRO A 645 -11.62 -3.14 5.66
C PRO A 645 -11.26 -4.50 5.01
N LEU A 646 -10.32 -4.50 4.07
CA LEU A 646 -9.74 -5.63 3.37
C LEU A 646 -8.22 -5.59 3.55
N TRP A 647 -7.64 -6.64 4.15
CA TRP A 647 -6.21 -6.67 4.52
C TRP A 647 -5.24 -6.37 3.37
N TYR A 648 -5.61 -6.70 2.12
CA TYR A 648 -4.79 -6.46 0.93
C TYR A 648 -4.95 -5.06 0.31
N PHE A 649 -5.94 -4.27 0.75
CA PHE A 649 -6.09 -2.86 0.36
C PHE A 649 -5.65 -1.91 1.47
N TYR A 650 -5.82 -2.26 2.74
CA TYR A 650 -5.53 -1.37 3.86
C TYR A 650 -4.04 -1.06 4.00
N GLY A 651 -3.65 0.18 3.70
CA GLY A 651 -2.25 0.64 3.66
C GLY A 651 -1.48 0.21 2.41
N SER A 652 -2.09 -0.59 1.54
CA SER A 652 -1.51 -1.11 0.29
C SER A 652 -1.35 0.01 -0.75
N ASP A 653 -0.28 -0.04 -1.57
CA ASP A 653 -0.06 0.92 -2.66
C ASP A 653 -1.10 0.76 -3.79
N ASN A 654 -1.62 1.88 -4.29
CA ASN A 654 -2.54 1.96 -5.42
C ASN A 654 -1.89 2.79 -6.55
N ARG A 655 -1.60 2.12 -7.68
CA ARG A 655 -0.90 2.69 -8.83
C ARG A 655 -1.86 2.93 -10.00
N MET A 656 -1.35 3.37 -11.14
CA MET A 656 -2.16 3.64 -12.34
C MET A 656 -2.98 2.44 -12.85
N MET A 657 -2.55 1.21 -12.53
CA MET A 657 -3.23 -0.03 -12.92
C MET A 657 -4.49 -0.32 -12.07
N GLY A 658 -4.80 0.57 -11.12
CA GLY A 658 -5.96 0.48 -10.24
C GLY A 658 -5.71 -0.43 -9.04
N GLU A 659 -6.68 -0.40 -8.12
CA GLU A 659 -6.57 -1.10 -6.84
C GLU A 659 -6.55 -2.63 -6.94
N SER A 660 -6.84 -3.23 -8.10
CA SER A 660 -7.08 -4.68 -8.22
C SER A 660 -5.86 -5.51 -8.66
N TYR A 661 -4.80 -4.88 -9.15
CA TYR A 661 -3.73 -5.58 -9.85
C TYR A 661 -2.42 -5.71 -9.04
N TRP A 662 -1.89 -4.59 -8.53
CA TRP A 662 -0.69 -4.56 -7.68
C TRP A 662 -1.07 -4.25 -6.23
N ASN A 663 -1.14 -5.28 -5.38
CA ASN A 663 -1.39 -5.10 -3.96
C ASN A 663 -0.21 -5.61 -3.14
N LEU A 664 0.12 -4.91 -2.05
CA LEU A 664 1.21 -5.27 -1.15
C LEU A 664 2.57 -5.33 -1.86
N GLY A 665 2.78 -4.47 -2.87
CA GLY A 665 4.07 -4.30 -3.51
C GLY A 665 5.09 -3.67 -2.55
N TYR A 666 6.33 -3.51 -3.01
CA TYR A 666 7.41 -2.94 -2.18
C TYR A 666 7.04 -1.59 -1.56
N GLU A 667 6.33 -0.74 -2.32
CA GLU A 667 5.99 0.62 -1.89
C GLU A 667 4.96 0.62 -0.76
N THR A 668 4.16 -0.44 -0.61
CA THR A 668 3.29 -0.61 0.56
C THR A 668 4.07 -0.36 1.84
N GLN A 669 5.21 -1.02 2.02
CA GLN A 669 6.00 -0.91 3.24
C GLN A 669 7.13 0.13 3.14
N LEU A 670 7.74 0.34 1.97
CA LEU A 670 8.76 1.37 1.79
C LEU A 670 8.21 2.77 2.10
N GLY A 671 7.04 3.11 1.56
CA GLY A 671 6.40 4.39 1.80
C GLY A 671 5.92 4.60 3.24
N SER A 672 5.82 3.55 4.06
CA SER A 672 5.53 3.72 5.49
C SER A 672 6.66 4.45 6.23
N TRP A 673 7.90 4.36 5.74
CA TRP A 673 9.06 5.07 6.32
C TRP A 673 8.89 6.59 6.22
N GLN A 674 8.56 7.10 5.03
CA GLN A 674 8.38 8.54 4.84
C GLN A 674 7.19 9.08 5.62
N GLN A 675 6.09 8.32 5.70
CA GLN A 675 4.88 8.75 6.43
C GLN A 675 5.14 8.78 7.93
N GLN A 676 5.85 7.77 8.45
CA GLN A 676 6.30 7.73 9.85
C GLN A 676 7.20 8.94 10.16
N ASP A 677 8.19 9.22 9.31
CA ASP A 677 9.07 10.37 9.50
C ASP A 677 8.32 11.71 9.42
N TYR A 678 7.32 11.82 8.55
CA TYR A 678 6.45 13.00 8.45
C TYR A 678 5.69 13.23 9.75
N LEU A 679 5.06 12.18 10.28
CA LEU A 679 4.30 12.25 11.53
C LEU A 679 5.17 12.67 12.71
N VAL A 680 6.45 12.28 12.73
CA VAL A 680 7.39 12.62 13.81
C VAL A 680 7.87 14.07 13.70
N ASN A 681 8.23 14.53 12.49
CA ASN A 681 9.02 15.75 12.31
C ASN A 681 8.24 16.94 11.75
N TYR A 682 7.13 16.72 11.04
CA TYR A 682 6.47 17.77 10.25
C TYR A 682 4.96 17.87 10.54
N SER A 683 4.30 16.79 10.94
CA SER A 683 2.89 16.84 11.30
C SER A 683 2.67 17.55 12.63
N SER A 684 1.56 18.27 12.74
CA SER A 684 1.02 18.67 14.04
C SER A 684 -0.05 17.68 14.47
N SER A 685 -0.01 17.24 15.73
CA SER A 685 -1.05 16.40 16.32
C SER A 685 -2.42 17.07 16.41
N ASN A 686 -2.49 18.39 16.20
CA ASN A 686 -3.75 19.14 16.18
C ASN A 686 -4.42 19.13 14.81
N ARG A 687 -3.77 18.58 13.77
CA ARG A 687 -4.41 18.43 12.45
C ARG A 687 -5.48 17.36 12.51
N GLY A 688 -6.61 17.59 11.86
CA GLY A 688 -7.73 16.64 11.81
C GLY A 688 -7.35 15.30 11.16
N ASP A 689 -6.41 15.32 10.20
CA ASP A 689 -5.95 14.13 9.46
C ASP A 689 -4.91 13.29 10.21
N PHE A 690 -4.38 13.75 11.35
CA PHE A 690 -3.27 13.09 12.06
C PHE A 690 -3.58 11.63 12.43
N ALA A 691 -4.79 11.36 12.96
CA ALA A 691 -5.18 10.03 13.39
C ALA A 691 -5.30 9.05 12.20
N GLU A 692 -5.86 9.51 11.08
CA GLU A 692 -5.97 8.68 9.87
C GLU A 692 -4.61 8.44 9.21
N ALA A 693 -3.76 9.47 9.14
CA ALA A 693 -2.39 9.32 8.66
C ALA A 693 -1.61 8.32 9.52
N MET A 694 -1.74 8.35 10.85
CA MET A 694 -1.12 7.38 11.76
C MET A 694 -1.63 5.95 11.51
N ARG A 695 -2.95 5.76 11.39
CA ARG A 695 -3.56 4.44 11.13
C ARG A 695 -3.14 3.87 9.79
N SER A 696 -3.12 4.68 8.74
CA SER A 696 -2.67 4.29 7.40
C SER A 696 -1.18 3.94 7.40
N THR A 697 -0.34 4.79 8.00
CA THR A 697 1.11 4.56 8.10
C THR A 697 1.43 3.23 8.76
N TYR A 698 0.78 2.96 9.91
CA TYR A 698 1.03 1.72 10.64
C TYR A 698 0.39 0.50 9.96
N GLY A 699 -0.76 0.69 9.33
CA GLY A 699 -1.39 -0.32 8.47
C GLY A 699 -0.44 -0.75 7.35
N ALA A 700 0.15 0.20 6.64
CA ALA A 700 1.12 -0.01 5.58
C ALA A 700 2.40 -0.71 6.07
N PHE A 701 2.91 -0.31 7.24
CA PHE A 701 4.03 -1.00 7.91
C PHE A 701 3.71 -2.48 8.17
N LEU A 702 2.51 -2.80 8.63
CA LEU A 702 2.10 -4.18 8.91
C LEU A 702 1.80 -4.98 7.63
N ALA A 703 1.18 -4.35 6.64
CA ALA A 703 0.66 -5.00 5.46
C ALA A 703 1.75 -5.71 4.63
N GLY A 704 2.92 -5.08 4.47
CA GLY A 704 4.04 -5.66 3.73
C GLY A 704 4.51 -7.02 4.26
N TRP A 705 4.50 -7.21 5.59
CA TRP A 705 4.95 -8.46 6.22
C TRP A 705 4.11 -9.69 5.85
N ALA A 706 2.89 -9.51 5.31
CA ALA A 706 2.06 -10.62 4.83
C ALA A 706 2.67 -11.38 3.65
N ASN A 707 3.59 -10.77 2.88
CA ASN A 707 4.29 -11.40 1.77
C ASN A 707 5.23 -12.55 2.22
N ILE A 708 5.68 -12.58 3.48
CA ILE A 708 6.59 -13.61 3.97
C ILE A 708 5.82 -14.86 4.34
N ASN A 709 6.11 -15.98 3.66
CA ASN A 709 5.46 -17.25 3.90
C ASN A 709 5.95 -17.92 5.19
N SER A 710 5.02 -18.16 6.11
CA SER A 710 5.17 -18.98 7.32
C SER A 710 4.30 -20.24 7.29
N GLY A 711 3.82 -20.61 6.10
CA GLY A 711 2.94 -21.75 5.87
C GLY A 711 1.53 -21.35 5.43
N GLN A 712 1.19 -20.05 5.49
CA GLN A 712 -0.11 -19.53 5.11
C GLN A 712 -0.28 -19.27 3.60
N ILE A 713 0.83 -19.14 2.86
CA ILE A 713 0.83 -19.05 1.40
C ILE A 713 1.03 -20.45 0.84
N ASP A 714 2.13 -21.11 1.24
CA ASP A 714 2.43 -22.50 0.91
C ASP A 714 3.01 -23.22 2.13
N ALA A 715 2.46 -24.39 2.47
CA ALA A 715 2.82 -25.12 3.69
C ALA A 715 4.11 -25.94 3.58
N HIS A 716 4.77 -25.99 2.42
CA HIS A 716 5.96 -26.82 2.24
C HIS A 716 7.14 -26.26 3.04
N PRO A 717 7.91 -27.10 3.77
CA PRO A 717 9.02 -26.64 4.61
C PRO A 717 10.08 -25.82 3.86
N SER A 718 10.38 -26.16 2.60
CA SER A 718 11.34 -25.42 1.76
C SER A 718 10.89 -24.03 1.35
N ASN A 719 9.63 -23.66 1.59
CA ASN A 719 9.10 -22.33 1.28
C ASN A 719 8.92 -21.46 2.53
N ILE A 720 9.20 -21.99 3.74
CA ILE A 720 9.10 -21.21 4.97
C ILE A 720 10.22 -20.18 5.01
N GLY A 721 9.84 -18.90 5.04
CA GLY A 721 10.75 -17.77 4.92
C GLY A 721 10.90 -17.24 3.49
N ALA A 722 10.35 -17.92 2.47
CA ALA A 722 10.23 -17.33 1.13
C ALA A 722 9.24 -16.16 1.15
N ALA A 723 9.42 -15.18 0.27
CA ALA A 723 8.48 -14.10 0.08
C ALA A 723 7.81 -14.21 -1.30
N SER A 724 6.51 -13.92 -1.37
CA SER A 724 5.85 -13.61 -2.65
C SER A 724 6.29 -12.25 -3.18
N TRP A 725 6.19 -12.04 -4.49
CA TRP A 725 6.41 -10.72 -5.08
C TRP A 725 5.36 -9.73 -4.58
N LEU A 726 4.08 -10.09 -4.73
CA LEU A 726 2.93 -9.27 -4.41
C LEU A 726 1.66 -10.12 -4.34
N TRP A 727 0.55 -9.50 -3.94
CA TRP A 727 -0.81 -10.04 -4.02
C TRP A 727 -1.58 -9.41 -5.18
N GLN A 728 -2.38 -10.21 -5.88
CA GLN A 728 -3.25 -9.73 -6.97
C GLN A 728 -4.71 -10.02 -6.62
N SER A 729 -5.45 -9.02 -6.14
CA SER A 729 -6.84 -9.22 -5.71
C SER A 729 -7.81 -9.54 -6.84
N GLU A 730 -7.49 -9.22 -8.09
CA GLU A 730 -8.27 -9.72 -9.23
C GLU A 730 -8.08 -11.21 -9.50
N GLY A 731 -7.04 -11.87 -9.01
CA GLY A 731 -6.76 -13.27 -9.36
C GLY A 731 -6.56 -13.54 -10.86
N GLY A 732 -6.48 -14.82 -11.21
CA GLY A 732 -6.18 -15.29 -12.58
C GLY A 732 -4.77 -15.00 -13.06
N GLU A 733 -4.42 -15.55 -14.23
CA GLU A 733 -3.03 -15.52 -14.73
C GLU A 733 -2.41 -14.11 -14.68
N PRO A 734 -1.22 -13.90 -14.11
CA PRO A 734 -0.56 -12.60 -14.16
C PRO A 734 -0.32 -12.10 -15.59
N SER A 735 -0.13 -10.79 -15.78
CA SER A 735 0.37 -10.26 -17.07
C SER A 735 1.69 -10.91 -17.48
N TRP A 736 2.46 -11.44 -16.52
CA TRP A 736 3.64 -12.24 -16.74
C TRP A 736 3.28 -13.71 -16.52
N SER A 737 2.64 -14.31 -17.53
CA SER A 737 2.02 -15.65 -17.46
C SER A 737 2.95 -16.78 -17.03
N PHE A 738 4.27 -16.58 -17.10
CA PHE A 738 5.27 -17.53 -16.61
C PHE A 738 5.49 -17.47 -15.08
N ILE A 739 4.92 -16.49 -14.38
CA ILE A 739 4.90 -16.43 -12.92
C ILE A 739 3.59 -17.07 -12.42
N PRO A 740 3.65 -18.23 -11.75
CA PRO A 740 2.45 -18.87 -11.24
C PRO A 740 1.88 -18.14 -10.03
N LEU A 741 0.58 -18.35 -9.78
CA LEU A 741 -0.09 -17.89 -8.56
C LEU A 741 -0.29 -19.03 -7.57
N VAL A 742 -0.07 -18.74 -6.29
CA VAL A 742 -0.49 -19.59 -5.16
C VAL A 742 -1.55 -18.84 -4.39
N GLY A 743 -2.83 -19.14 -4.66
CA GLY A 743 -3.97 -18.49 -4.01
C GLY A 743 -3.93 -16.97 -4.13
N ASN A 744 -3.66 -16.44 -5.33
CA ASN A 744 -3.48 -15.02 -5.68
C ASN A 744 -2.17 -14.33 -5.23
N TRP A 745 -1.29 -15.05 -4.54
CA TRP A 745 0.10 -14.61 -4.35
C TRP A 745 0.93 -14.93 -5.58
N TRP A 746 1.71 -13.96 -6.05
CA TRP A 746 2.73 -14.22 -7.07
C TRP A 746 3.82 -15.08 -6.45
N ALA A 747 3.96 -16.32 -6.96
CA ALA A 747 4.71 -17.36 -6.27
C ALA A 747 6.23 -17.19 -6.35
N TRP A 748 6.69 -16.34 -7.25
CA TRP A 748 8.09 -15.95 -7.32
C TRP A 748 8.38 -14.87 -6.29
N SER A 749 9.53 -14.92 -5.63
CA SER A 749 10.04 -13.74 -4.92
C SER A 749 10.35 -12.63 -5.91
N GLY A 750 10.24 -11.38 -5.45
CA GLY A 750 10.43 -10.20 -6.29
C GLY A 750 10.90 -9.02 -5.46
N GLU A 751 10.30 -7.86 -5.67
CA GLU A 751 10.76 -6.59 -5.09
C GLU A 751 10.39 -6.39 -3.62
N ALA A 752 9.63 -7.32 -3.01
CA ALA A 752 9.13 -7.22 -1.64
C ALA A 752 10.24 -6.93 -0.60
N ASP A 753 11.47 -7.40 -0.85
CA ASP A 753 12.66 -7.11 -0.04
C ASP A 753 12.95 -5.61 0.12
N LEU A 754 12.68 -4.78 -0.88
CA LEU A 754 12.80 -3.34 -0.75
C LEU A 754 11.77 -2.77 0.23
N GLY A 755 10.56 -3.34 0.22
CA GLY A 755 9.53 -3.05 1.21
C GLY A 755 9.99 -3.42 2.61
N PHE A 756 10.54 -4.62 2.80
CA PHE A 756 11.07 -5.08 4.09
C PHE A 756 12.23 -4.21 4.58
N TRP A 757 13.08 -3.75 3.67
CA TRP A 757 14.14 -2.79 3.96
C TRP A 757 13.58 -1.47 4.52
N GLY A 758 12.55 -0.91 3.89
CA GLY A 758 11.82 0.25 4.43
C GLY A 758 11.08 -0.05 5.74
N GLY A 759 10.55 -1.27 5.88
CA GLY A 759 9.89 -1.76 7.10
C GLY A 759 10.80 -1.73 8.32
N LEU A 760 12.04 -2.23 8.20
CA LEU A 760 13.04 -2.19 9.28
C LEU A 760 13.34 -0.75 9.72
N ARG A 761 13.42 0.20 8.76
CA ARG A 761 13.69 1.62 9.03
C ARG A 761 12.48 2.33 9.66
N THR A 762 11.29 1.84 9.38
CA THR A 762 10.01 2.36 9.91
C THR A 762 9.73 1.89 11.33
N ALA A 763 10.13 0.66 11.67
CA ALA A 763 9.81 -0.04 12.90
C ALA A 763 9.94 0.85 14.15
N SER A 764 8.81 1.01 14.86
CA SER A 764 8.66 1.87 16.02
C SER A 764 7.41 1.47 16.79
N VAL A 765 7.48 1.56 18.11
CA VAL A 765 6.28 1.63 18.94
C VAL A 765 5.72 3.04 18.86
N ASN A 766 4.49 3.20 18.37
CA ASN A 766 3.84 4.51 18.28
C ASN A 766 2.74 4.58 19.33
N VAL A 767 2.95 5.38 20.37
CA VAL A 767 1.95 5.60 21.42
C VAL A 767 1.20 6.90 21.12
N VAL A 768 -0.12 6.79 21.10
CA VAL A 768 -1.03 7.89 20.78
C VAL A 768 -2.22 7.94 21.73
N GLN A 769 -2.80 9.12 21.86
CA GLN A 769 -4.17 9.30 22.31
C GLN A 769 -5.07 9.40 21.06
N ASP A 770 -5.57 8.27 20.58
CA ASP A 770 -6.42 8.21 19.40
C ASP A 770 -7.83 8.77 19.73
N PRO A 771 -8.45 9.58 18.84
CA PRO A 771 -9.75 10.18 19.11
C PRO A 771 -10.91 9.19 19.18
N ILE A 772 -10.74 7.98 18.64
CA ILE A 772 -11.77 6.92 18.64
C ILE A 772 -11.49 5.91 19.75
N VAL A 773 -10.28 5.33 19.81
CA VAL A 773 -10.00 4.22 20.73
C VAL A 773 -9.31 4.64 22.04
N GLY A 774 -8.93 5.91 22.18
CA GLY A 774 -8.21 6.42 23.34
C GLY A 774 -6.71 6.08 23.33
N LEU A 775 -6.13 5.87 24.51
CA LEU A 775 -4.71 5.53 24.65
C LEU A 775 -4.40 4.20 23.94
N TYR A 776 -3.46 4.23 23.00
CA TYR A 776 -3.12 3.08 22.18
C TYR A 776 -1.63 3.04 21.84
N ALA A 777 -1.06 1.84 21.71
CA ALA A 777 0.28 1.62 21.20
C ALA A 777 0.22 0.76 19.94
N TYR A 778 0.59 1.35 18.80
CA TYR A 778 0.89 0.56 17.62
C TYR A 778 2.25 -0.11 17.79
N GLY A 779 2.34 -1.39 17.43
CA GLY A 779 3.57 -2.16 17.61
C GLY A 779 3.92 -2.44 19.05
N GLY A 780 2.98 -2.43 19.97
CA GLY A 780 3.26 -2.72 21.36
C GLY A 780 2.00 -2.78 22.22
N LYS A 781 2.18 -2.91 23.52
CA LYS A 781 1.13 -2.72 24.52
C LYS A 781 1.43 -1.44 25.30
N VAL A 782 0.37 -0.76 25.73
CA VAL A 782 0.49 0.38 26.64
C VAL A 782 -0.59 0.31 27.70
N GLU A 783 -0.19 0.54 28.94
CA GLU A 783 -1.09 0.74 30.07
C GLU A 783 -0.68 2.00 30.83
N LEU A 784 -1.64 2.66 31.45
CA LEU A 784 -1.41 3.80 32.32
C LEU A 784 -1.72 3.39 33.77
N ILE A 785 -0.67 3.17 34.57
CA ILE A 785 -0.78 2.70 35.96
C ILE A 785 -0.03 3.67 36.86
N ASN A 786 -0.69 4.13 37.93
CA ASN A 786 -0.12 5.07 38.90
C ASN A 786 0.54 6.29 38.23
N ASP A 787 -0.14 6.82 37.21
CA ASP A 787 0.29 7.98 36.40
C ASP A 787 1.57 7.77 35.56
N LYS A 788 1.94 6.51 35.29
CA LYS A 788 3.06 6.14 34.41
C LYS A 788 2.60 5.27 33.26
N TYR A 789 3.16 5.52 32.09
CA TYR A 789 3.03 4.63 30.94
C TYR A 789 3.91 3.41 31.15
N LEU A 790 3.33 2.22 31.03
CA LEU A 790 4.02 0.95 30.95
C LEU A 790 3.88 0.44 29.53
N ILE A 791 4.99 0.27 28.82
CA ILE A 791 5.02 -0.02 27.39
C ILE A 791 5.85 -1.28 27.15
N GLU A 792 5.27 -2.22 26.39
CA GLU A 792 5.92 -3.46 25.94
C GLU A 792 6.03 -3.43 24.39
N PRO A 793 7.23 -3.23 23.82
CA PRO A 793 7.44 -3.20 22.37
C PRO A 793 7.22 -4.55 21.70
N MET A 794 6.63 -4.51 20.51
CA MET A 794 6.28 -5.68 19.68
C MET A 794 6.43 -5.38 18.17
N ASP A 795 7.07 -4.26 17.80
CA ASP A 795 7.25 -3.81 16.40
C ASP A 795 8.25 -4.67 15.60
N GLY A 796 8.89 -5.63 16.24
CA GLY A 796 9.83 -6.58 15.63
C GLY A 796 11.29 -6.15 15.72
N VAL A 797 11.60 -4.84 15.79
CA VAL A 797 12.98 -4.31 15.92
C VAL A 797 13.25 -3.83 17.35
N GLN A 798 12.26 -3.19 18.01
CA GLN A 798 12.29 -2.78 19.42
C GLN A 798 13.40 -1.80 19.78
N CYS A 799 13.76 -0.92 18.84
CA CYS A 799 14.80 0.10 19.04
C CYS A 799 14.25 1.52 19.11
N ARG A 800 12.96 1.75 18.79
CA ARG A 800 12.35 3.08 18.71
C ARG A 800 10.96 3.11 19.34
N LEU A 801 10.72 4.14 20.15
CA LEU A 801 9.43 4.46 20.78
C LEU A 801 9.16 5.93 20.56
N THR A 802 7.96 6.28 20.07
CA THR A 802 7.52 7.67 19.94
C THR A 802 6.15 7.89 20.58
N MET A 803 6.06 8.88 21.46
CA MET A 803 4.86 9.35 22.16
C MET A 803 4.26 10.55 21.41
N PHE A 804 3.56 10.34 20.29
CA PHE A 804 3.27 11.40 19.30
C PHE A 804 2.45 12.58 19.84
N ASN A 805 1.13 12.43 19.98
CA ASN A 805 0.26 13.47 20.53
C ASN A 805 0.26 13.47 22.06
N LEU A 806 1.38 13.02 22.64
CA LEU A 806 1.69 12.91 24.06
C LEU A 806 3.09 13.51 24.30
N ASN A 807 3.25 14.78 23.93
CA ASN A 807 4.50 15.58 23.96
C ASN A 807 5.54 15.27 22.86
N ASN A 808 5.21 14.45 21.86
CA ASN A 808 6.07 14.07 20.73
C ASN A 808 7.47 13.59 21.12
N MET A 809 7.58 12.89 22.25
CA MET A 809 8.85 12.41 22.79
C MET A 809 9.28 11.12 22.10
N THR A 810 10.52 11.05 21.59
CA THR A 810 11.08 9.84 20.96
C THR A 810 12.30 9.34 21.71
N ILE A 811 12.34 8.04 21.94
CA ILE A 811 13.53 7.28 22.39
C ILE A 811 13.99 6.41 21.23
N HIS A 812 15.28 6.48 20.89
CA HIS A 812 15.89 5.63 19.87
C HIS A 812 17.23 5.05 20.35
N VAL A 813 17.41 3.75 20.20
CA VAL A 813 18.60 3.00 20.66
C VAL A 813 19.15 2.07 19.56
N PRO A 814 19.78 2.59 18.50
CA PRO A 814 20.02 1.86 17.24
C PRO A 814 20.92 0.59 17.31
N ARG A 815 21.59 0.34 18.44
CA ARG A 815 22.54 -0.79 18.63
C ARG A 815 22.17 -1.71 19.81
N THR A 816 20.97 -1.55 20.34
CA THR A 816 20.40 -2.37 21.41
C THR A 816 18.89 -2.38 21.21
N ARG A 817 18.17 -3.11 22.05
CA ARG A 817 16.70 -3.11 22.04
C ARG A 817 16.18 -2.93 23.45
N PHE A 818 15.00 -2.36 23.61
CA PHE A 818 14.33 -2.32 24.91
C PHE A 818 13.11 -3.24 24.90
N THR A 819 12.93 -4.01 25.98
CA THR A 819 11.79 -4.94 26.12
C THR A 819 10.65 -4.35 26.94
N HIS A 820 10.95 -3.37 27.80
CA HIS A 820 9.97 -2.63 28.57
C HIS A 820 10.41 -1.18 28.73
N VAL A 821 9.44 -0.27 28.70
CA VAL A 821 9.62 1.14 29.05
C VAL A 821 8.59 1.51 30.12
N THR A 822 9.06 2.11 31.21
CA THR A 822 8.17 2.78 32.17
C THR A 822 8.48 4.26 32.15
N MET A 823 7.48 5.13 31.93
CA MET A 823 7.71 6.56 31.72
C MET A 823 6.62 7.41 32.39
N ASP A 824 7.02 8.45 33.11
CA ASP A 824 6.11 9.49 33.61
C ASP A 824 5.50 10.25 32.43
N ARG A 825 4.27 10.77 32.56
CA ARG A 825 3.57 11.37 31.41
C ARG A 825 4.32 12.51 30.73
N ASP A 826 5.08 13.27 31.50
CA ASP A 826 5.86 14.41 31.05
C ASP A 826 7.29 14.04 30.63
N GLY A 827 7.68 12.77 30.74
CA GLY A 827 9.03 12.31 30.47
C GLY A 827 10.07 12.66 31.54
N SER A 828 9.67 13.21 32.68
CA SER A 828 10.59 13.62 33.76
C SER A 828 11.37 12.43 34.34
N ASN A 829 10.75 11.25 34.44
CA ASN A 829 11.45 10.04 34.80
C ASN A 829 11.04 8.90 33.88
N PHE A 830 12.01 8.08 33.50
CA PHE A 830 11.72 6.86 32.74
C PHE A 830 12.77 5.78 32.98
N ASP A 831 12.37 4.55 32.74
CA ASP A 831 13.17 3.33 32.83
C ASP A 831 13.13 2.59 31.51
N LEU A 832 14.29 2.13 31.05
CA LEU A 832 14.44 1.27 29.88
C LEU A 832 15.04 -0.07 30.30
N ASP A 833 14.34 -1.16 30.02
CA ASP A 833 14.90 -2.51 30.17
C ASP A 833 15.58 -2.89 28.86
N LEU A 834 16.89 -2.62 28.77
CA LEU A 834 17.69 -2.87 27.59
C LEU A 834 18.11 -4.33 27.49
N GLN A 835 18.17 -4.86 26.27
CA GLN A 835 18.71 -6.18 25.96
C GLN A 835 19.90 -6.04 25.01
N ASN A 836 21.04 -6.61 25.37
CA ASN A 836 22.20 -6.65 24.49
C ASN A 836 21.94 -7.60 23.31
N ILE A 837 22.15 -7.11 22.09
CA ILE A 837 21.92 -7.85 20.83
C ILE A 837 23.17 -8.59 20.33
N GLY A 838 24.34 -8.37 20.95
CA GLY A 838 25.61 -8.99 20.58
C GLY A 838 26.09 -10.07 21.56
N THR A 839 27.18 -10.76 21.18
CA THR A 839 27.87 -11.74 22.05
C THR A 839 28.96 -11.14 22.91
N SER A 840 29.25 -9.85 22.74
CA SER A 840 30.24 -9.10 23.51
C SER A 840 29.59 -7.90 24.19
N THR A 841 30.35 -7.26 25.06
CA THR A 841 29.98 -5.99 25.67
C THR A 841 29.75 -4.91 24.59
N CYS A 842 28.79 -4.02 24.83
CA CYS A 842 28.55 -2.87 23.97
C CYS A 842 28.23 -1.62 24.80
N SER A 843 28.65 -0.47 24.32
CA SER A 843 28.17 0.83 24.81
C SER A 843 27.09 1.31 23.84
N PRO A 844 25.80 1.18 24.16
CA PRO A 844 24.74 1.59 23.26
C PRO A 844 24.58 3.11 23.24
N SER A 845 24.32 3.62 22.04
CA SER A 845 23.90 5.00 21.84
C SER A 845 22.43 5.14 22.17
N VAL A 846 22.08 6.16 22.95
CA VAL A 846 20.69 6.53 23.22
C VAL A 846 20.47 7.92 22.66
N THR A 847 19.40 8.08 21.89
CA THR A 847 18.94 9.37 21.39
C THR A 847 17.57 9.68 21.99
N LEU A 848 17.47 10.84 22.63
CA LEU A 848 16.25 11.41 23.18
C LEU A 848 15.85 12.62 22.33
N ILE A 849 14.62 12.66 21.84
CA ILE A 849 14.11 13.76 21.01
C ILE A 849 12.88 14.35 21.69
N ASN A 850 12.81 15.68 21.76
CA ASN A 850 11.69 16.46 22.34
C ASN A 850 11.42 16.19 23.83
N PHE A 851 12.41 15.67 24.58
CA PHE A 851 12.30 15.56 26.03
C PHE A 851 12.34 16.95 26.71
N PRO A 852 11.73 17.11 27.90
CA PRO A 852 11.76 18.37 28.64
C PRO A 852 13.20 18.83 28.88
N ALA A 853 13.48 20.12 28.64
CA ALA A 853 14.78 20.73 28.96
C ALA A 853 15.11 20.54 30.44
N ALA A 854 16.01 19.60 30.72
CA ALA A 854 16.42 19.25 32.06
C ALA A 854 17.76 18.49 32.06
N SER A 855 18.34 18.43 33.25
CA SER A 855 19.44 17.51 33.54
C SER A 855 18.86 16.19 34.03
N TYR A 856 19.20 15.08 33.38
CA TYR A 856 18.84 13.73 33.82
C TYR A 856 20.06 13.05 34.41
N GLU A 857 19.91 12.53 35.62
CA GLU A 857 20.81 11.53 36.17
C GLU A 857 20.45 10.16 35.59
N VAL A 858 21.35 9.65 34.77
CA VAL A 858 21.27 8.31 34.19
C VAL A 858 21.98 7.35 35.13
N SER A 859 21.34 6.25 35.51
CA SER A 859 21.93 5.17 36.28
C SER A 859 21.62 3.80 35.66
N ILE A 860 22.51 2.85 35.90
CA ILE A 860 22.38 1.47 35.44
C ILE A 860 22.33 0.58 36.67
N THR A 861 21.41 -0.39 36.70
CA THR A 861 21.41 -1.42 37.76
C THR A 861 22.79 -2.09 37.78
N ASP A 862 23.44 -2.07 38.95
CA ASP A 862 24.80 -2.57 39.24
C ASP A 862 25.99 -1.66 38.90
N ILE A 863 25.77 -0.41 38.44
CA ILE A 863 26.84 0.60 38.28
C ILE A 863 26.67 1.74 39.29
N THR A 864 27.67 1.96 40.14
CA THR A 864 27.61 2.93 41.26
C THR A 864 27.74 4.40 40.82
N LYS A 865 28.16 4.67 39.58
CA LYS A 865 28.35 6.04 39.06
C LYS A 865 27.21 6.42 38.12
N GLY A 866 26.51 7.51 38.41
CA GLY A 866 25.55 8.13 37.50
C GLY A 866 26.24 9.00 36.44
N LYS A 867 25.60 9.17 35.28
CA LYS A 867 26.02 10.07 34.18
C LYS A 867 24.97 11.16 34.10
N LEU A 868 25.40 12.42 34.12
CA LEU A 868 24.51 13.54 33.90
C LEU A 868 24.41 13.81 32.41
N ILE A 869 23.19 13.84 31.88
CA ILE A 869 22.92 14.31 30.51
C ILE A 869 22.03 15.54 30.58
N THR A 870 22.21 16.46 29.64
CA THR A 870 21.36 17.65 29.53
C THR A 870 20.61 17.59 28.22
N THR A 871 19.30 17.77 28.30
CA THR A 871 18.40 17.85 27.15
C THR A 871 17.98 19.30 26.94
N SER A 872 17.57 19.64 25.72
CA SER A 872 16.99 20.94 25.40
C SER A 872 15.66 20.74 24.67
N THR A 873 14.68 21.59 24.98
CA THR A 873 13.34 21.50 24.41
C THR A 873 13.42 21.63 22.88
N GLY A 874 12.74 20.74 22.16
CA GLY A 874 12.70 20.74 20.69
C GLY A 874 13.98 20.25 20.02
N SER A 875 14.93 19.69 20.77
CA SER A 875 16.20 19.19 20.25
C SER A 875 16.32 17.67 20.39
N SER A 876 17.24 17.11 19.60
CA SER A 876 17.76 15.76 19.78
C SER A 876 19.01 15.79 20.67
N THR A 877 19.08 14.89 21.65
CA THR A 877 20.24 14.66 22.51
C THR A 877 20.69 13.21 22.37
N THR A 878 21.87 13.00 21.80
CA THR A 878 22.49 11.67 21.65
C THR A 878 23.68 11.51 22.58
N PHE A 879 23.81 10.35 23.23
CA PHE A 879 24.92 10.02 24.11
C PHE A 879 25.14 8.52 24.20
N GLU A 880 26.36 8.11 24.52
CA GLU A 880 26.70 6.71 24.78
C GLU A 880 26.42 6.35 26.25
N LEU A 881 25.81 5.20 26.48
CA LEU A 881 25.74 4.58 27.80
C LEU A 881 27.09 3.93 28.15
N TRP A 882 27.22 3.49 29.41
CA TRP A 882 28.34 2.65 29.79
C TRP A 882 28.27 1.28 29.11
N GLU A 883 29.39 0.60 29.15
CA GLU A 883 29.53 -0.76 28.64
C GLU A 883 28.57 -1.71 29.35
N LEU A 884 27.66 -2.33 28.59
CA LEU A 884 26.69 -3.31 29.07
C LEU A 884 27.29 -4.72 28.98
N SER A 885 27.41 -5.40 30.13
CA SER A 885 27.96 -6.76 30.23
C SER A 885 26.90 -7.86 30.37
N THR A 886 25.68 -7.52 30.77
CA THR A 886 24.57 -8.48 30.96
C THR A 886 23.65 -8.54 29.75
N ALA A 887 22.94 -9.66 29.59
CA ALA A 887 21.94 -9.83 28.54
C ALA A 887 20.75 -8.87 28.70
N PHE A 888 20.41 -8.50 29.94
CA PHE A 888 19.38 -7.51 30.26
C PHE A 888 19.90 -6.53 31.30
N THR A 889 19.67 -5.23 31.08
CA THR A 889 20.11 -4.17 31.96
C THR A 889 19.03 -3.10 32.06
N LYS A 890 18.58 -2.82 33.29
CA LYS A 890 17.68 -1.69 33.54
C LYS A 890 18.48 -0.39 33.62
N VAL A 891 18.07 0.58 32.80
CA VAL A 891 18.66 1.93 32.75
C VAL A 891 17.59 2.93 33.21
N SER A 892 17.90 3.68 34.26
CA SER A 892 16.99 4.65 34.87
C SER A 892 17.43 6.07 34.53
N PHE A 893 16.48 6.90 34.12
CA PHE A 893 16.65 8.32 33.86
C PHE A 893 15.81 9.08 34.87
N ARG A 894 16.46 9.93 35.67
CA ARG A 894 15.80 10.72 36.71
C ARG A 894 16.10 12.19 36.53
N ARG A 895 15.08 13.01 36.35
CA ARG A 895 15.23 14.47 36.28
C ARG A 895 15.75 15.00 37.61
N ARG A 896 16.79 15.84 37.54
CA ARG A 896 17.32 16.59 38.68
C ARG A 896 16.65 17.94 38.87
#